data_AF-A0A7S1CTI0-F1
#
_entry.id   AF-A0A7S1CTI0-F1
#
_cell.length_a   1.000
_cell.length_b   1.000
_cell.length_c   1.000
_cell.angle_alpha   90.00
_cell.angle_beta   90.00
_cell.angle_gamma   90.00
#
_symmetry.space_group_name_H-M   'P 1'
#
loop_
_entity.id
_entity.type
_entity.pdbx_description
1 polymer ?
#
loop_
_entity_poly.entity_id
_entity_poly.type
_entity_poly.pdbx_seq_one_letter_code
_entity_poly.pdbx_strand_id
1 'polypeptide(L)'
;MRQKSFLSGLIEKPIPTLLKRGDDAYLLEKYDDAIHFYNRALEQERKCDSSSTDVASLLHKIGVVLARQGDSFAAMNSFEEALKIRQEKLGPGSEDAAETTAQMTKVLDDIRSQTGVGERQYVRGKSNDADDKSVEASLEIGTNLFEWGEYKEAEEVLKQCVDSMNANKESSDSEKFQALFTLASLDRAQGKYDEAKALYLEALKTAKKMGEESDQVDMSIVNSIAGYAEILRKAGDLWQAEALHKKVRGMLLKAKSTEEDNDTDIELQLAVSHTQLGCTVFELKKYEEALYEHQSALQIRLEKLEFNDALVSESFNYCAETLCAMGHGAKALPLSMHAVDVRKKEFGSSHPAYAHALCVLAQVYNSVGRSLDALPLIETCLEICETAFQKKNHANIIPNLLVYGDILSSVGEPQKALDTLQRAEEIHKSNFKSGQKDFQLESCQQKIDKASKAIENESSQQKMKSAARKDSSHRNCPPDNTDSGGQPVIVFTDIGKDVDDVFALVVLACLKRMFILNPLAVIATLSPQDERARLARVVLDSLGLPDVPVCIGTDGGSQDLVEMHCFDNEQHLLNLPYGSVLIPRILEDAEPKSVTLLCLANLKDVSELMVKQPDLFSEKIKNVVIMGGASYSEASERLEPDETAYNNNCDPAAARMVYLECQKLNIPTTTISRSAAYDCPFTINNLNNLRLKCNHLLASEIYEGNSKAILTLWNKVNLPVWNPGRGRLPPRCDKDWFCKFFRVTIDDEECPHATDSW
;
A
#
# COMPACT_ATOMS: atom_id res chain seq x y z
N MET A 1 -12.70 10.26 -57.51
CA MET A 1 -13.86 10.75 -56.74
C MET A 1 -14.13 9.81 -55.57
N ARG A 2 -13.80 10.23 -54.35
CA ARG A 2 -14.41 9.91 -53.04
C ARG A 2 -13.41 10.23 -51.93
N GLN A 3 -13.17 11.53 -51.76
CA GLN A 3 -12.73 12.14 -50.51
C GLN A 3 -13.81 13.19 -50.19
N LYS A 4 -14.72 12.81 -49.29
CA LYS A 4 -15.80 13.56 -48.61
C LYS A 4 -16.50 12.46 -47.79
N SER A 5 -16.53 12.40 -46.46
CA SER A 5 -16.52 13.45 -45.44
C SER A 5 -15.92 12.92 -44.13
N PHE A 6 -14.80 13.51 -43.69
CA PHE A 6 -14.25 13.36 -42.33
C PHE A 6 -14.47 14.67 -41.54
N LEU A 7 -15.66 15.25 -41.71
CA LEU A 7 -16.13 16.45 -41.02
C LEU A 7 -17.63 16.26 -40.73
N SER A 8 -17.95 15.34 -39.82
CA SER A 8 -19.12 15.54 -38.96
C SER A 8 -18.58 16.11 -37.65
N GLY A 9 -18.58 17.44 -37.56
CA GLY A 9 -18.47 18.10 -36.27
C GLY A 9 -19.48 17.48 -35.32
N LEU A 10 -19.08 17.35 -34.06
CA LEU A 10 -19.94 17.03 -32.92
C LEU A 10 -21.22 17.86 -33.02
N ILE A 11 -22.27 17.27 -33.59
CA ILE A 11 -23.62 17.66 -33.21
C ILE A 11 -23.70 17.18 -31.77
N GLU A 12 -23.47 18.09 -30.82
CA GLU A 12 -23.81 17.85 -29.42
C GLU A 12 -25.22 17.27 -29.42
N LYS A 13 -25.34 16.01 -29.03
CA LYS A 13 -26.64 15.34 -29.00
C LYS A 13 -27.50 16.14 -28.03
N PRO A 14 -28.74 16.47 -28.40
CA PRO A 14 -29.60 17.26 -27.54
C PRO A 14 -29.85 16.51 -26.24
N ILE A 15 -29.92 17.24 -25.12
CA ILE A 15 -30.07 16.73 -23.75
C ILE A 15 -31.12 15.60 -23.64
N PRO A 16 -32.32 15.69 -24.24
CA PRO A 16 -33.30 14.60 -24.19
C PRO A 16 -32.82 13.26 -24.78
N THR A 17 -31.94 13.31 -25.78
CA THR A 17 -31.33 12.12 -26.38
C THR A 17 -30.25 11.52 -25.49
N LEU A 18 -29.51 12.35 -24.75
CA LEU A 18 -28.51 11.90 -23.78
C LEU A 18 -29.20 11.29 -22.56
N LEU A 19 -30.22 11.96 -22.01
CA LEU A 19 -31.05 11.45 -20.91
C LEU A 19 -31.65 10.10 -21.23
N LYS A 20 -32.30 9.96 -22.39
CA LYS A 20 -32.90 8.68 -22.80
C LYS A 20 -31.86 7.55 -22.88
N ARG A 21 -30.66 7.84 -23.39
CA ARG A 21 -29.57 6.85 -23.45
C ARG A 21 -29.01 6.50 -22.07
N GLY A 22 -28.94 7.47 -21.16
CA GLY A 22 -28.57 7.24 -19.77
C GLY A 22 -29.61 6.37 -19.06
N ASP A 23 -30.90 6.67 -19.23
CA ASP A 23 -32.01 5.90 -18.67
C ASP A 23 -32.03 4.46 -19.24
N ASP A 24 -31.87 4.29 -20.56
CA ASP A 24 -31.79 2.99 -21.22
C ASP A 24 -30.57 2.18 -20.73
N ALA A 25 -29.41 2.82 -20.54
CA ALA A 25 -28.19 2.17 -20.03
C ALA A 25 -28.33 1.76 -18.56
N TYR A 26 -28.97 2.59 -17.74
CA TYR A 26 -29.28 2.29 -16.35
C TYR A 26 -30.22 1.08 -16.21
N LEU A 27 -31.26 0.99 -17.05
CA LEU A 27 -32.17 -0.16 -17.10
C LEU A 27 -31.49 -1.46 -17.55
N LEU A 28 -30.41 -1.35 -18.33
CA LEU A 28 -29.58 -2.48 -18.77
C LEU A 28 -28.42 -2.78 -17.80
N GLU A 29 -28.39 -2.14 -16.63
CA GLU A 29 -27.34 -2.27 -15.60
C GLU A 29 -25.92 -1.95 -16.12
N LYS A 30 -25.83 -1.15 -17.19
CA LYS A 30 -24.55 -0.64 -17.73
C LYS A 30 -24.25 0.71 -17.09
N TYR A 31 -23.83 0.66 -15.82
CA TYR A 31 -23.71 1.85 -14.98
C TYR A 31 -22.65 2.86 -15.47
N ASP A 32 -21.51 2.40 -16.00
CA ASP A 32 -20.47 3.29 -16.56
C ASP A 32 -20.99 4.05 -17.81
N ASP A 33 -21.74 3.37 -18.67
CA ASP A 33 -22.37 3.99 -19.84
C ASP A 33 -23.45 5.01 -19.41
N ALA A 34 -24.23 4.70 -18.36
CA ALA A 34 -25.23 5.60 -17.82
C ALA A 34 -24.60 6.88 -17.25
N ILE A 35 -23.55 6.76 -16.44
CA ILE A 35 -22.77 7.88 -15.90
C ILE A 35 -22.16 8.70 -17.04
N HIS A 36 -21.59 8.04 -18.06
CA HIS A 36 -21.05 8.74 -19.23
C HIS A 36 -22.10 9.62 -19.91
N PHE A 37 -23.31 9.11 -20.15
CA PHE A 37 -24.37 9.89 -20.80
C PHE A 37 -24.93 10.99 -19.90
N TYR A 38 -25.10 10.76 -18.60
CA TYR A 38 -25.56 11.77 -17.66
C TYR A 38 -24.55 12.89 -17.45
N ASN A 39 -23.24 12.59 -17.32
CA ASN A 39 -22.20 13.62 -17.21
C ASN A 39 -22.14 14.52 -18.44
N ARG A 40 -22.31 13.96 -19.64
CA ARG A 40 -22.39 14.78 -20.87
C ARG A 40 -23.62 15.67 -20.93
N ALA A 41 -24.75 15.21 -20.40
CA ALA A 41 -25.95 16.04 -20.27
C ALA A 41 -25.76 17.13 -19.20
N LEU A 42 -25.13 16.80 -18.07
CA LEU A 42 -24.81 17.71 -16.98
C LEU A 42 -23.85 18.82 -17.43
N GLU A 43 -22.83 18.50 -18.22
CA GLU A 43 -21.93 19.49 -18.82
C GLU A 43 -22.66 20.48 -19.74
N GLN A 44 -23.67 20.01 -20.48
CA GLN A 44 -24.47 20.89 -21.34
C GLN A 44 -25.41 21.79 -20.52
N GLU A 45 -26.06 21.25 -19.50
CA GLU A 45 -26.95 22.01 -18.60
C GLU A 45 -26.17 23.06 -17.79
N ARG A 46 -25.00 22.70 -17.23
CA ARG A 46 -24.16 23.63 -16.46
C ARG A 46 -23.65 24.82 -17.29
N LYS A 47 -23.50 24.67 -18.62
CA LYS A 47 -23.15 25.78 -19.52
C LYS A 47 -24.28 26.82 -19.65
N CYS A 48 -25.53 26.42 -19.42
CA CYS A 48 -26.69 27.29 -19.49
C CYS A 48 -26.98 27.94 -18.13
N ASP A 49 -27.21 27.13 -17.09
CA ASP A 49 -27.42 27.59 -15.71
C ASP A 49 -26.93 26.49 -14.74
N SER A 50 -25.83 26.77 -14.05
CA SER A 50 -25.24 25.83 -13.08
C SER A 50 -26.10 25.59 -11.82
N SER A 51 -27.18 26.36 -11.64
CA SER A 51 -28.10 26.29 -10.50
C SER A 51 -29.51 25.84 -10.90
N SER A 52 -29.70 25.28 -12.10
CA SER A 52 -31.03 24.89 -12.56
C SER A 52 -31.55 23.63 -11.84
N THR A 53 -32.87 23.49 -11.80
CA THR A 53 -33.53 22.26 -11.31
C THR A 53 -33.20 21.04 -12.17
N ASP A 54 -32.85 21.25 -13.44
CA ASP A 54 -32.41 20.21 -14.37
C ASP A 54 -31.00 19.70 -14.03
N VAL A 55 -30.08 20.59 -13.65
CA VAL A 55 -28.76 20.22 -13.09
C VAL A 55 -28.94 19.37 -11.84
N ALA A 56 -29.82 19.79 -10.92
CA ALA A 56 -30.09 19.03 -9.70
C ALA A 56 -30.69 17.63 -10.00
N SER A 57 -31.53 17.52 -11.02
CA SER A 57 -32.14 16.25 -11.42
C SER A 57 -31.14 15.29 -12.07
N LEU A 58 -30.20 15.82 -12.85
CA LEU A 58 -29.09 15.05 -13.41
C LEU A 58 -28.12 14.57 -12.32
N LEU A 59 -27.76 15.44 -11.38
CA LEU A 59 -26.92 15.10 -10.22
C LEU A 59 -27.59 14.03 -9.35
N HIS A 60 -28.90 14.14 -9.11
CA HIS A 60 -29.68 13.10 -8.42
C HIS A 60 -29.60 11.76 -9.16
N LYS A 61 -29.82 11.74 -10.47
CA LYS A 61 -29.70 10.51 -11.28
C LYS A 61 -28.30 9.90 -11.22
N ILE A 62 -27.26 10.72 -11.31
CA ILE A 62 -25.86 10.29 -11.18
C ILE A 62 -25.62 9.68 -9.79
N GLY A 63 -26.10 10.33 -8.73
CA GLY A 63 -26.02 9.82 -7.36
C GLY A 63 -26.67 8.45 -7.21
N VAL A 64 -27.85 8.23 -7.81
CA VAL A 64 -28.54 6.93 -7.80
C VAL A 64 -27.73 5.84 -8.53
N VAL A 65 -27.11 6.16 -9.67
CA VAL A 65 -26.28 5.19 -10.39
C VAL A 65 -25.02 4.83 -9.61
N LEU A 66 -24.34 5.83 -9.04
CA LEU A 66 -23.13 5.64 -8.22
C LEU A 66 -23.44 4.81 -6.96
N ALA A 67 -24.57 5.07 -6.31
CA ALA A 67 -25.04 4.29 -5.18
C ALA A 67 -25.23 2.81 -5.54
N ARG A 68 -25.77 2.52 -6.74
CA ARG A 68 -25.92 1.14 -7.22
C ARG A 68 -24.60 0.47 -7.61
N GLN A 69 -23.56 1.22 -7.96
CA GLN A 69 -22.21 0.69 -8.16
C GLN A 69 -21.45 0.45 -6.85
N GLY A 70 -22.00 0.89 -5.71
CA GLY A 70 -21.34 0.82 -4.41
C GLY A 70 -20.38 1.98 -4.13
N ASP A 71 -20.32 3.01 -5.00
CA ASP A 71 -19.56 4.23 -4.73
C ASP A 71 -20.40 5.22 -3.92
N SER A 72 -20.63 4.87 -2.65
CA SER A 72 -21.52 5.58 -1.74
C SER A 72 -21.07 7.03 -1.48
N PHE A 73 -19.76 7.33 -1.58
CA PHE A 73 -19.23 8.68 -1.36
C PHE A 73 -19.40 9.58 -2.58
N ALA A 74 -19.10 9.09 -3.79
CA ALA A 74 -19.38 9.85 -5.00
C ALA A 74 -20.90 10.05 -5.19
N ALA A 75 -21.70 9.06 -4.79
CA ALA A 75 -23.14 9.19 -4.70
C ALA A 75 -23.54 10.32 -3.73
N MET A 76 -22.97 10.34 -2.52
CA MET A 76 -23.26 11.37 -1.52
C MET A 76 -22.92 12.78 -2.02
N ASN A 77 -21.74 12.99 -2.61
CA ASN A 77 -21.36 14.28 -3.18
C ASN A 77 -22.34 14.76 -4.26
N SER A 78 -22.78 13.83 -5.13
CA SER A 78 -23.75 14.15 -6.18
C SER A 78 -25.11 14.51 -5.59
N PHE A 79 -25.54 13.82 -4.53
CA PHE A 79 -26.78 14.11 -3.84
C PHE A 79 -26.74 15.40 -3.02
N GLU A 80 -25.63 15.71 -2.33
CA GLU A 80 -25.45 16.96 -1.59
C GLU A 80 -25.54 18.16 -2.53
N GLU A 81 -24.87 18.09 -3.69
CA GLU A 81 -24.95 19.15 -4.68
C GLU A 81 -26.38 19.29 -5.25
N ALA A 82 -27.04 18.17 -5.55
CA ALA A 82 -28.44 18.17 -6.00
C ALA A 82 -29.39 18.74 -4.94
N LEU A 83 -29.20 18.37 -3.68
CA LEU A 83 -30.02 18.77 -2.55
C LEU A 83 -29.90 20.27 -2.30
N LYS A 84 -28.67 20.80 -2.30
CA LYS A 84 -28.42 22.23 -2.16
C LYS A 84 -29.17 23.05 -3.21
N ILE A 85 -29.07 22.65 -4.48
CA ILE A 85 -29.77 23.34 -5.58
C ILE A 85 -31.28 23.24 -5.41
N ARG A 86 -31.81 22.06 -5.05
CA ARG A 86 -33.25 21.84 -4.81
C ARG A 86 -33.76 22.67 -3.63
N GLN A 87 -33.01 22.76 -2.53
CA GLN A 87 -33.36 23.59 -1.37
C GLN A 87 -33.36 25.08 -1.71
N GLU A 88 -32.35 25.57 -2.45
CA GLU A 88 -32.24 26.97 -2.85
C GLU A 88 -33.34 27.41 -3.83
N LYS A 89 -33.75 26.53 -4.76
CA LYS A 89 -34.69 26.88 -5.85
C LYS A 89 -36.15 26.49 -5.58
N LEU A 90 -36.37 25.35 -4.92
CA LEU A 90 -37.70 24.77 -4.70
C LEU A 90 -38.15 24.83 -3.24
N GLY A 91 -37.22 25.17 -2.33
CA GLY A 91 -37.43 25.18 -0.90
C GLY A 91 -37.18 23.81 -0.25
N PRO A 92 -36.79 23.78 1.03
CA PRO A 92 -36.40 22.57 1.75
C PRO A 92 -37.54 21.56 1.97
N GLY A 93 -38.80 21.96 1.75
CA GLY A 93 -39.97 21.08 1.85
C GLY A 93 -40.51 20.56 0.51
N SER A 94 -39.78 20.77 -0.60
CA SER A 94 -40.19 20.29 -1.92
C SER A 94 -40.11 18.77 -2.02
N GLU A 95 -40.97 18.18 -2.86
CA GLU A 95 -40.99 16.74 -3.12
C GLU A 95 -39.65 16.25 -3.70
N ASP A 96 -39.03 17.05 -4.58
CA ASP A 96 -37.72 16.76 -5.16
C ASP A 96 -36.60 16.78 -4.11
N ALA A 97 -36.61 17.75 -3.18
CA ALA A 97 -35.64 17.75 -2.08
C ALA A 97 -35.83 16.52 -1.21
N ALA A 98 -37.07 16.16 -0.89
CA ALA A 98 -37.40 14.97 -0.10
C ALA A 98 -36.98 13.66 -0.78
N GLU A 99 -37.12 13.54 -2.11
CA GLU A 99 -36.66 12.38 -2.88
C GLU A 99 -35.13 12.24 -2.83
N THR A 100 -34.38 13.34 -3.01
CA THR A 100 -32.92 13.32 -2.85
C THR A 100 -32.52 12.91 -1.45
N THR A 101 -33.16 13.49 -0.43
CA THR A 101 -32.91 13.13 0.96
C THR A 101 -33.21 11.65 1.23
N ALA A 102 -34.31 11.10 0.70
CA ALA A 102 -34.63 9.68 0.87
C ALA A 102 -33.60 8.74 0.23
N GLN A 103 -33.06 9.10 -0.95
CA GLN A 103 -31.95 8.34 -1.56
C GLN A 103 -30.65 8.48 -0.75
N MET A 104 -30.34 9.67 -0.24
CA MET A 104 -29.20 9.87 0.67
C MET A 104 -29.35 9.03 1.94
N THR A 105 -30.54 8.97 2.54
CA THR A 105 -30.82 8.11 3.71
C THR A 105 -30.54 6.65 3.37
N LYS A 106 -31.00 6.17 2.21
CA LYS A 106 -30.74 4.79 1.79
C LYS A 106 -29.24 4.50 1.61
N VAL A 107 -28.50 5.42 1.01
CA VAL A 107 -27.04 5.29 0.85
C VAL A 107 -26.33 5.36 2.20
N LEU A 108 -26.78 6.22 3.12
CA LEU A 108 -26.28 6.27 4.48
C LEU A 108 -26.58 4.98 5.24
N ASP A 109 -27.76 4.40 5.07
CA ASP A 109 -28.14 3.12 5.68
C ASP A 109 -27.30 1.97 5.10
N ASP A 110 -26.97 2.00 3.80
CA ASP A 110 -26.01 1.07 3.18
C ASP A 110 -24.58 1.28 3.75
N ILE A 111 -24.12 2.53 3.89
CA ILE A 111 -22.84 2.86 4.56
C ILE A 111 -22.85 2.40 6.03
N ARG A 112 -23.96 2.54 6.74
CA ARG A 112 -24.14 2.16 8.16
C ARG A 112 -24.18 0.65 8.35
N SER A 113 -24.86 -0.07 7.46
CA SER A 113 -24.81 -1.52 7.29
C SER A 113 -23.37 -2.00 7.09
N GLN A 114 -22.58 -1.28 6.29
CA GLN A 114 -21.17 -1.57 6.04
C GLN A 114 -20.22 -1.14 7.18
N THR A 115 -20.64 -0.22 8.07
CA THR A 115 -19.81 0.34 9.17
C THR A 115 -20.23 -0.10 10.56
N GLY A 116 -21.27 -0.93 10.69
CA GLY A 116 -21.67 -1.58 11.95
C GLY A 116 -22.29 -0.66 13.01
N VAL A 117 -22.92 0.46 12.62
CA VAL A 117 -23.62 1.36 13.56
C VAL A 117 -25.13 1.09 13.49
N GLY A 118 -25.71 0.62 14.60
CA GLY A 118 -27.09 0.11 14.70
C GLY A 118 -28.22 1.10 14.36
N GLU A 119 -29.38 0.54 14.02
CA GLU A 119 -30.62 1.22 13.61
C GLU A 119 -31.10 2.28 14.61
N ARG A 120 -31.44 3.49 14.13
CA ARG A 120 -32.45 4.37 14.76
C ARG A 120 -33.27 5.15 13.74
N GLN A 121 -34.57 5.22 14.01
CA GLN A 121 -35.61 5.79 13.16
C GLN A 121 -35.53 7.31 13.02
N TYR A 122 -35.80 7.79 11.81
CA TYR A 122 -36.12 9.19 11.52
C TYR A 122 -37.44 9.59 12.21
N VAL A 123 -37.38 10.50 13.18
CA VAL A 123 -38.55 11.23 13.69
C VAL A 123 -38.56 12.64 13.10
N ARG A 124 -39.58 12.91 12.28
CA ARG A 124 -39.86 14.22 11.69
C ARG A 124 -40.25 15.23 12.78
N GLY A 125 -39.36 16.16 13.12
CA GLY A 125 -39.72 17.39 13.83
C GLY A 125 -39.89 18.55 12.85
N LYS A 126 -41.11 18.96 12.55
CA LYS A 126 -41.38 20.17 11.74
C LYS A 126 -40.82 21.41 12.45
N SER A 127 -40.05 22.23 11.74
CA SER A 127 -39.48 23.49 12.24
C SER A 127 -40.47 24.67 12.38
N ASN A 128 -41.78 24.44 12.35
CA ASN A 128 -42.77 25.52 12.18
C ASN A 128 -43.82 25.71 13.29
N ASP A 129 -43.80 24.95 14.38
CA ASP A 129 -44.65 25.23 15.55
C ASP A 129 -43.76 25.70 16.71
N ALA A 130 -43.41 26.98 16.68
CA ALA A 130 -42.41 27.63 17.54
C ALA A 130 -42.90 28.03 18.94
N ASP A 131 -43.95 27.39 19.48
CA ASP A 131 -44.54 27.80 20.77
C ASP A 131 -44.57 26.70 21.86
N ASP A 132 -44.07 25.48 21.59
CA ASP A 132 -44.08 24.40 22.60
C ASP A 132 -42.82 23.51 22.50
N LYS A 133 -41.69 23.96 23.09
CA LYS A 133 -40.44 23.16 23.09
C LYS A 133 -40.21 22.48 24.45
N SER A 134 -40.46 21.18 24.49
CA SER A 134 -39.77 20.27 25.42
C SER A 134 -38.26 20.29 25.12
N VAL A 135 -37.46 20.32 26.17
CA VAL A 135 -35.99 20.20 26.13
C VAL A 135 -35.55 18.91 25.41
N GLU A 136 -36.32 17.83 25.57
CA GLU A 136 -36.08 16.50 24.97
C GLU A 136 -36.13 16.54 23.43
N ALA A 137 -37.16 17.17 22.86
CA ALA A 137 -37.32 17.29 21.41
C ALA A 137 -36.19 18.11 20.76
N SER A 138 -35.66 19.11 21.48
CA SER A 138 -34.54 19.92 20.98
C SER A 138 -33.23 19.14 20.97
N LEU A 139 -33.00 18.30 21.97
CA LEU A 139 -31.84 17.40 22.02
C LEU A 139 -31.88 16.37 20.87
N GLU A 140 -33.04 15.77 20.61
CA GLU A 140 -33.21 14.80 19.53
C GLU A 140 -32.97 15.43 18.15
N ILE A 141 -33.57 16.59 17.88
CA ILE A 141 -33.35 17.34 16.62
C ILE A 141 -31.88 17.70 16.45
N GLY A 142 -31.23 18.24 17.48
CA GLY A 142 -29.83 18.63 17.43
C GLY A 142 -28.88 17.45 17.18
N THR A 143 -29.17 16.29 17.78
CA THR A 143 -28.39 15.06 17.57
C THR A 143 -28.54 14.56 16.14
N ASN A 144 -29.76 14.54 15.61
CA ASN A 144 -30.01 14.15 14.22
C ASN A 144 -29.29 15.08 13.24
N LEU A 145 -29.38 16.41 13.43
CA LEU A 145 -28.68 17.37 12.57
C LEU A 145 -27.16 17.17 12.58
N PHE A 146 -26.58 16.86 13.75
CA PHE A 146 -25.14 16.58 13.86
C PHE A 146 -24.75 15.33 13.05
N GLU A 147 -25.50 14.25 13.19
CA GLU A 147 -25.24 13.00 12.46
C GLU A 147 -25.40 13.15 10.95
N TRP A 148 -26.19 14.14 10.50
CA TRP A 148 -26.44 14.42 9.09
C TRP A 148 -25.42 15.39 8.48
N GLY A 149 -24.47 15.88 9.29
CA GLY A 149 -23.42 16.80 8.81
C GLY A 149 -23.83 18.27 8.78
N GLU A 150 -25.06 18.61 9.18
CA GLU A 150 -25.58 19.98 9.25
C GLU A 150 -25.06 20.69 10.51
N TYR A 151 -23.74 20.85 10.57
CA TYR A 151 -23.05 21.21 11.80
C TYR A 151 -23.44 22.58 12.35
N LYS A 152 -23.82 23.54 11.50
CA LYS A 152 -24.22 24.88 11.96
C LYS A 152 -25.59 24.85 12.64
N GLU A 153 -26.55 24.15 12.03
CA GLU A 153 -27.91 24.04 12.54
C GLU A 153 -27.94 23.18 13.80
N ALA A 154 -27.17 22.08 13.81
CA ALA A 154 -26.94 21.25 14.99
C ALA A 154 -26.39 22.09 16.15
N GLU A 155 -25.39 22.94 15.89
CA GLU A 155 -24.76 23.78 16.90
C GLU A 155 -25.75 24.78 17.51
N GLU A 156 -26.55 25.45 16.68
CA GLU A 156 -27.57 26.39 17.13
C GLU A 156 -28.62 25.71 18.02
N VAL A 157 -29.15 24.57 17.56
CA VAL A 157 -30.19 23.83 18.29
C VAL A 157 -29.66 23.27 19.60
N LEU A 158 -28.47 22.67 19.61
CA LEU A 158 -27.86 22.09 20.80
C LEU A 158 -27.45 23.17 21.82
N LYS A 159 -26.93 24.33 21.37
CA LYS A 159 -26.64 25.45 22.28
C LYS A 159 -27.90 26.00 22.93
N GLN A 160 -28.97 26.22 22.16
CA GLN A 160 -30.26 26.65 22.71
C GLN A 160 -30.83 25.64 23.72
N CYS A 161 -30.63 24.34 23.45
CA CYS A 161 -31.04 23.26 24.34
C CYS A 161 -30.29 23.33 25.69
N VAL A 162 -28.95 23.43 25.65
CA VAL A 162 -28.11 23.56 26.85
C VAL A 162 -28.42 24.85 27.62
N ASP A 163 -28.64 25.97 26.94
CA ASP A 163 -28.99 27.24 27.58
C ASP A 163 -30.36 27.17 28.30
N SER A 164 -31.34 26.51 27.68
CA SER A 164 -32.66 26.29 28.28
C SER A 164 -32.57 25.38 29.51
N MET A 165 -31.75 24.31 29.45
CA MET A 165 -31.46 23.44 30.60
C MET A 165 -30.71 24.19 31.72
N ASN A 166 -29.81 25.10 31.38
CA ASN A 166 -29.11 25.94 32.36
C ASN A 166 -30.05 26.93 33.06
N ALA A 167 -31.07 27.43 32.35
CA ALA A 167 -32.07 28.34 32.90
C ALA A 167 -33.13 27.63 33.76
N ASN A 168 -33.43 26.36 33.48
CA ASN A 168 -34.51 25.62 34.12
C ASN A 168 -33.99 24.59 35.14
N LYS A 169 -34.20 24.84 36.45
CA LYS A 169 -33.66 23.98 37.53
C LYS A 169 -34.28 22.58 37.64
N GLU A 170 -35.34 22.30 36.89
CA GLU A 170 -36.04 21.01 36.88
C GLU A 170 -35.57 20.06 35.76
N SER A 171 -34.63 20.47 34.89
CA SER A 171 -34.10 19.59 33.84
C SER A 171 -33.32 18.41 34.43
N SER A 172 -33.50 17.21 33.88
CA SER A 172 -32.75 16.02 34.30
C SER A 172 -31.25 16.21 34.05
N ASP A 173 -30.42 15.90 35.05
CA ASP A 173 -28.96 15.93 34.89
C ASP A 173 -28.49 14.97 33.77
N SER A 174 -29.27 13.91 33.47
CA SER A 174 -29.00 12.95 32.40
C SER A 174 -29.20 13.54 31.00
N GLU A 175 -30.30 14.26 30.80
CA GLU A 175 -30.56 14.96 29.54
C GLU A 175 -29.53 16.06 29.31
N LYS A 176 -29.19 16.79 30.38
CA LYS A 176 -28.15 17.82 30.33
C LYS A 176 -26.79 17.25 29.97
N PHE A 177 -26.45 16.10 30.53
CA PHE A 177 -25.23 15.39 30.19
C PHE A 177 -25.19 15.02 28.70
N GLN A 178 -26.27 14.44 28.18
CA GLN A 178 -26.35 14.01 26.79
C GLN A 178 -26.25 15.21 25.83
N ALA A 179 -26.91 16.33 26.14
CA ALA A 179 -26.80 17.56 25.34
C ALA A 179 -25.39 18.14 25.31
N LEU A 180 -24.72 18.21 26.47
CA LEU A 180 -23.33 18.67 26.57
C LEU A 180 -22.38 17.73 25.81
N PHE A 181 -22.59 16.41 25.89
CA PHE A 181 -21.78 15.42 25.18
C PHE A 181 -21.93 15.52 23.66
N THR A 182 -23.16 15.63 23.16
CA THR A 182 -23.42 15.77 21.72
C THR A 182 -22.83 17.08 21.19
N LEU A 183 -23.01 18.19 21.90
CA LEU A 183 -22.43 19.48 21.52
C LEU A 183 -20.89 19.46 21.55
N ALA A 184 -20.28 18.81 22.54
CA ALA A 184 -18.83 18.64 22.60
C ALA A 184 -18.31 17.79 21.42
N SER A 185 -19.04 16.76 21.04
CA SER A 185 -18.71 15.89 19.91
C SER A 185 -18.83 16.61 18.57
N LEU A 186 -19.81 17.50 18.44
CA LEU A 186 -19.97 18.40 17.31
C LEU A 186 -18.81 19.40 17.19
N ASP A 187 -18.48 20.10 18.28
CA ASP A 187 -17.36 21.04 18.31
C ASP A 187 -16.04 20.32 17.98
N ARG A 188 -15.85 19.09 18.47
CA ARG A 188 -14.71 18.23 18.10
C ARG A 188 -14.67 17.93 16.59
N ALA A 189 -15.80 17.59 15.99
CA ALA A 189 -15.91 17.31 14.55
C ALA A 189 -15.60 18.56 13.70
N GLN A 190 -15.97 19.74 14.20
CA GLN A 190 -15.66 21.04 13.57
C GLN A 190 -14.22 21.53 13.83
N GLY A 191 -13.42 20.84 14.66
CA GLY A 191 -12.06 21.23 15.03
C GLY A 191 -11.98 22.34 16.10
N LYS A 192 -13.09 22.67 16.75
CA LYS A 192 -13.20 23.63 17.87
C LYS A 192 -12.79 22.97 19.19
N TYR A 193 -11.50 22.64 19.31
CA TYR A 193 -11.00 21.81 20.41
C TYR A 193 -11.06 22.50 21.78
N ASP A 194 -10.87 23.81 21.84
CA ASP A 194 -10.90 24.58 23.09
C ASP A 194 -12.35 24.61 23.66
N GLU A 195 -13.34 24.80 22.79
CA GLU A 195 -14.77 24.77 23.11
C GLU A 195 -15.25 23.37 23.50
N ALA A 196 -14.91 22.36 22.69
CA ALA A 196 -15.23 20.96 22.98
C ALA A 196 -14.64 20.50 24.32
N LYS A 197 -13.41 20.91 24.65
CA LYS A 197 -12.77 20.62 25.95
C LYS A 197 -13.58 21.19 27.13
N ALA A 198 -14.07 22.43 27.01
CA ALA A 198 -14.90 23.03 28.06
C ALA A 198 -16.21 22.25 28.26
N LEU A 199 -16.87 21.87 27.17
CA LEU A 199 -18.13 21.12 27.18
C LEU A 199 -17.96 19.71 27.74
N TYR A 200 -16.92 18.97 27.34
CA TYR A 200 -16.63 17.65 27.93
C TYR A 200 -16.35 17.74 29.44
N LEU A 201 -15.63 18.77 29.89
CA LEU A 201 -15.39 18.99 31.33
C LEU A 201 -16.69 19.29 32.08
N GLU A 202 -17.63 20.01 31.46
CA GLU A 202 -18.94 20.26 32.03
C GLU A 202 -19.78 18.98 32.06
N ALA A 203 -19.82 18.21 30.97
CA ALA A 203 -20.49 16.92 30.90
C ALA A 203 -19.97 15.98 32.01
N LEU A 204 -18.64 15.85 32.16
CA LEU A 204 -18.05 15.01 33.21
C LEU A 204 -18.37 15.49 34.63
N LYS A 205 -18.51 16.80 34.86
CA LYS A 205 -18.97 17.35 36.15
C LYS A 205 -20.44 17.01 36.42
N THR A 206 -21.28 17.07 35.39
CA THR A 206 -22.70 16.68 35.47
C THR A 206 -22.81 15.17 35.75
N ALA A 207 -22.07 14.33 35.03
CA ALA A 207 -21.96 12.90 35.30
C ALA A 207 -21.52 12.57 36.73
N LYS A 208 -20.53 13.30 37.27
CA LYS A 208 -20.10 13.09 38.66
C LYS A 208 -21.20 13.42 39.68
N LYS A 209 -22.11 14.36 39.37
CA LYS A 209 -23.27 14.65 40.23
C LYS A 209 -24.35 13.56 40.13
N MET A 210 -24.48 12.92 38.97
CA MET A 210 -25.48 11.89 38.70
C MET A 210 -25.20 10.55 39.38
N GLY A 211 -23.94 10.23 39.70
CA GLY A 211 -23.66 8.91 40.29
C GLY A 211 -22.28 8.74 40.92
N GLU A 212 -22.29 8.55 42.24
CA GLU A 212 -21.37 7.64 42.95
C GLU A 212 -22.04 6.29 43.29
N GLU A 213 -23.28 6.01 42.83
CA GLU A 213 -24.14 4.92 43.37
C GLU A 213 -24.59 3.80 42.40
N SER A 214 -24.07 3.70 41.17
CA SER A 214 -24.39 2.57 40.26
C SER A 214 -23.17 1.70 39.96
N ASP A 215 -23.32 0.38 40.16
CA ASP A 215 -22.32 -0.63 39.76
C ASP A 215 -22.29 -0.89 38.24
N GLN A 216 -23.26 -0.35 37.48
CA GLN A 216 -23.30 -0.46 36.02
C GLN A 216 -22.46 0.64 35.34
N VAL A 217 -21.72 0.25 34.30
CA VAL A 217 -20.92 1.17 33.49
C VAL A 217 -21.82 1.90 32.50
N ASP A 218 -22.00 3.20 32.70
CA ASP A 218 -22.74 4.04 31.76
C ASP A 218 -21.88 4.35 30.52
N MET A 219 -22.30 3.82 29.37
CA MET A 219 -21.62 3.95 28.09
C MET A 219 -21.54 5.40 27.58
N SER A 220 -22.48 6.25 27.95
CA SER A 220 -22.46 7.67 27.59
C SER A 220 -21.30 8.42 28.29
N ILE A 221 -20.99 8.03 29.53
CA ILE A 221 -19.83 8.50 30.29
C ILE A 221 -18.53 7.95 29.70
N VAL A 222 -18.49 6.66 29.33
CA VAL A 222 -17.33 6.05 28.64
C VAL A 222 -16.99 6.83 27.37
N ASN A 223 -17.99 7.07 26.51
CA ASN A 223 -17.83 7.81 25.25
C ASN A 223 -17.41 9.27 25.48
N SER A 224 -17.93 9.94 26.52
CA SER A 224 -17.52 11.29 26.90
C SER A 224 -16.06 11.37 27.31
N ILE A 225 -15.60 10.42 28.14
CA ILE A 225 -14.20 10.37 28.55
C ILE A 225 -13.30 10.07 27.35
N ALA A 226 -13.69 9.13 26.49
CA ALA A 226 -12.94 8.78 25.28
C ALA A 226 -12.83 9.96 24.31
N GLY A 227 -13.94 10.68 24.06
CA GLY A 227 -13.95 11.89 23.23
C GLY A 227 -13.07 13.00 23.80
N TYR A 228 -13.11 13.22 25.12
CA TYR A 228 -12.23 14.18 25.79
C TYR A 228 -10.75 13.78 25.68
N ALA A 229 -10.44 12.49 25.89
CA ALA A 229 -9.09 11.97 25.77
C ALA A 229 -8.53 12.15 24.35
N GLU A 230 -9.35 11.92 23.33
CA GLU A 230 -8.96 12.11 21.93
C GLU A 230 -8.67 13.59 21.62
N ILE A 231 -9.43 14.54 22.19
CA ILE A 231 -9.11 15.97 22.06
C ILE A 231 -7.77 16.28 22.72
N LEU A 232 -7.52 15.79 23.93
CA LEU A 232 -6.24 16.00 24.60
C LEU A 232 -5.08 15.43 23.76
N ARG A 233 -5.26 14.25 23.17
CA ARG A 233 -4.27 13.66 22.25
C ARG A 233 -4.04 14.54 21.02
N LYS A 234 -5.10 15.06 20.40
CA LYS A 234 -5.01 15.97 19.25
C LYS A 234 -4.42 17.34 19.60
N ALA A 235 -4.63 17.83 20.81
CA ALA A 235 -4.02 19.05 21.33
C ALA A 235 -2.53 18.85 21.71
N GLY A 236 -2.11 17.61 21.98
CA GLY A 236 -0.76 17.26 22.40
C GLY A 236 -0.58 17.02 23.91
N ASP A 237 -1.66 17.08 24.70
CA ASP A 237 -1.69 16.75 26.14
C ASP A 237 -1.67 15.22 26.36
N LEU A 238 -0.64 14.55 25.84
CA LEU A 238 -0.58 13.08 25.70
C LEU A 238 -0.65 12.31 27.02
N TRP A 239 -0.07 12.83 28.11
CA TRP A 239 -0.10 12.15 29.41
C TRP A 239 -1.51 12.12 30.02
N GLN A 240 -2.27 13.21 29.87
CA GLN A 240 -3.65 13.24 30.33
C GLN A 240 -4.54 12.36 29.44
N ALA A 241 -4.31 12.38 28.12
CA ALA A 241 -4.99 11.49 27.19
C ALA A 241 -4.75 10.01 27.54
N GLU A 242 -3.49 9.61 27.82
CA GLU A 242 -3.13 8.24 28.22
C GLU A 242 -3.91 7.82 29.48
N ALA A 243 -3.93 8.66 30.52
CA ALA A 243 -4.62 8.37 31.77
C ALA A 243 -6.13 8.17 31.56
N LEU A 244 -6.76 9.00 30.72
CA LEU A 244 -8.18 8.89 30.41
C LEU A 244 -8.50 7.68 29.53
N HIS A 245 -7.70 7.38 28.49
CA HIS A 245 -7.89 6.17 27.68
C HIS A 245 -7.68 4.89 28.51
N LYS A 246 -6.71 4.86 29.44
CA LYS A 246 -6.56 3.75 30.40
C LYS A 246 -7.78 3.60 31.31
N LYS A 247 -8.40 4.72 31.73
CA LYS A 247 -9.65 4.72 32.49
C LYS A 247 -10.82 4.15 31.67
N VAL A 248 -11.00 4.61 30.44
CA VAL A 248 -12.03 4.12 29.49
C VAL A 248 -11.91 2.62 29.29
N ARG A 249 -10.71 2.13 28.98
CA ARG A 249 -10.44 0.69 28.85
C ARG A 249 -10.80 -0.08 30.12
N GLY A 250 -10.45 0.44 31.29
CA GLY A 250 -10.78 -0.18 32.57
C GLY A 250 -12.29 -0.24 32.85
N MET A 251 -13.06 0.75 32.39
CA MET A 251 -14.52 0.73 32.47
C MET A 251 -15.11 -0.31 31.51
N LEU A 252 -14.63 -0.38 30.27
CA LEU A 252 -15.07 -1.37 29.27
C LEU A 252 -14.75 -2.82 29.67
N LEU A 253 -13.58 -3.07 30.27
CA LEU A 253 -13.24 -4.39 30.79
C LEU A 253 -14.15 -4.82 31.94
N LYS A 254 -14.59 -3.88 32.79
CA LYS A 254 -15.57 -4.16 33.85
C LYS A 254 -16.94 -4.47 33.25
N ALA A 255 -17.41 -3.67 32.30
CA ALA A 255 -18.68 -3.89 31.60
C ALA A 255 -18.72 -5.28 30.93
N LYS A 256 -17.64 -5.64 30.21
CA LYS A 256 -17.48 -6.96 29.61
C LYS A 256 -17.54 -8.11 30.63
N SER A 257 -17.06 -7.90 31.87
CA SER A 257 -17.05 -8.94 32.90
C SER A 257 -18.40 -9.12 33.63
N THR A 258 -19.29 -8.13 33.54
CA THR A 258 -20.60 -8.13 34.22
C THR A 258 -21.73 -8.68 33.37
N GLU A 259 -21.56 -8.74 32.05
CA GLU A 259 -22.56 -9.29 31.14
C GLU A 259 -22.29 -10.78 30.91
N GLU A 260 -23.32 -11.62 31.15
CA GLU A 260 -23.23 -13.08 30.97
C GLU A 260 -23.30 -13.50 29.48
N ASP A 261 -23.74 -12.60 28.59
CA ASP A 261 -23.75 -12.78 27.14
C ASP A 261 -22.61 -12.00 26.48
N ASN A 262 -21.98 -12.59 25.45
CA ASN A 262 -20.97 -11.96 24.61
C ASN A 262 -21.59 -10.79 23.81
N ASP A 263 -21.81 -9.65 24.46
CA ASP A 263 -22.23 -8.43 23.75
C ASP A 263 -21.11 -8.00 22.79
N THR A 264 -21.38 -8.20 21.50
CA THR A 264 -20.45 -7.87 20.43
C THR A 264 -20.19 -6.36 20.39
N ASP A 265 -21.14 -5.54 20.82
CA ASP A 265 -20.99 -4.08 20.82
C ASP A 265 -19.98 -3.62 21.86
N ILE A 266 -20.02 -4.16 23.10
CA ILE A 266 -19.03 -3.85 24.14
C ILE A 266 -17.63 -4.30 23.72
N GLU A 267 -17.51 -5.46 23.10
CA GLU A 267 -16.21 -5.97 22.64
C GLU A 267 -15.63 -5.12 21.51
N LEU A 268 -16.44 -4.74 20.52
CA LEU A 268 -15.99 -3.82 19.47
C LEU A 268 -15.63 -2.43 20.03
N GLN A 269 -16.35 -1.94 21.03
CA GLN A 269 -15.99 -0.71 21.73
C GLN A 269 -14.68 -0.85 22.54
N LEU A 270 -14.44 -2.01 23.16
CA LEU A 270 -13.17 -2.33 23.80
C LEU A 270 -12.03 -2.33 22.77
N ALA A 271 -12.24 -2.88 21.57
CA ALA A 271 -11.27 -2.80 20.48
C ALA A 271 -10.98 -1.35 20.06
N VAL A 272 -12.00 -0.50 19.95
CA VAL A 272 -11.81 0.94 19.69
C VAL A 272 -11.00 1.61 20.80
N SER A 273 -11.29 1.31 22.06
CA SER A 273 -10.53 1.85 23.20
C SER A 273 -9.07 1.40 23.17
N HIS A 274 -8.79 0.15 22.81
CA HIS A 274 -7.42 -0.34 22.62
C HIS A 274 -6.72 0.41 21.49
N THR A 275 -7.37 0.60 20.33
CA THR A 275 -6.82 1.37 19.22
C THR A 275 -6.45 2.80 19.63
N GLN A 276 -7.36 3.51 20.31
CA GLN A 276 -7.13 4.89 20.75
C GLN A 276 -6.00 5.01 21.79
N LEU A 277 -5.95 4.07 22.75
CA LEU A 277 -4.86 4.03 23.71
C LEU A 277 -3.53 3.73 23.01
N GLY A 278 -3.51 2.76 22.09
CA GLY A 278 -2.38 2.42 21.24
C GLY A 278 -1.82 3.64 20.50
N CYS A 279 -2.69 4.40 19.81
CA CYS A 279 -2.31 5.65 19.15
C CYS A 279 -1.70 6.67 20.11
N THR A 280 -2.26 6.80 21.32
CA THR A 280 -1.77 7.75 22.34
C THR A 280 -0.39 7.36 22.86
N VAL A 281 -0.19 6.08 23.19
CA VAL A 281 1.11 5.61 23.71
C VAL A 281 2.15 5.49 22.59
N PHE A 282 1.74 5.30 21.34
CA PHE A 282 2.59 5.44 20.16
C PHE A 282 3.14 6.86 20.01
N GLU A 283 2.29 7.90 20.13
CA GLU A 283 2.75 9.29 20.13
C GLU A 283 3.71 9.61 21.29
N LEU A 284 3.56 8.92 22.44
CA LEU A 284 4.49 8.97 23.56
C LEU A 284 5.79 8.16 23.34
N LYS A 285 5.96 7.53 22.16
CA LYS A 285 7.09 6.65 21.79
C LYS A 285 7.22 5.40 22.66
N LYS A 286 6.14 4.97 23.32
CA LYS A 286 6.06 3.71 24.08
C LYS A 286 5.63 2.58 23.14
N TYR A 287 6.48 2.24 22.18
CA TYR A 287 6.11 1.38 21.04
C TYR A 287 5.73 -0.06 21.45
N GLU A 288 6.33 -0.62 22.49
CA GLU A 288 5.96 -1.95 23.00
C GLU A 288 4.55 -1.97 23.58
N GLU A 289 4.19 -0.95 24.39
CA GLU A 289 2.83 -0.77 24.88
C GLU A 289 1.86 -0.52 23.72
N ALA A 290 2.23 0.31 22.74
CA ALA A 290 1.40 0.57 21.56
C ALA A 290 1.09 -0.73 20.79
N LEU A 291 2.11 -1.57 20.57
CA LEU A 291 1.95 -2.82 19.84
C LEU A 291 1.01 -3.77 20.58
N TYR A 292 1.13 -3.86 21.90
CA TYR A 292 0.23 -4.66 22.73
C TYR A 292 -1.23 -4.20 22.61
N GLU A 293 -1.50 -2.89 22.69
CA GLU A 293 -2.86 -2.38 22.55
C GLU A 293 -3.41 -2.60 21.13
N HIS A 294 -2.62 -2.33 20.08
CA HIS A 294 -3.06 -2.56 18.70
C HIS A 294 -3.30 -4.04 18.39
N GLN A 295 -2.48 -4.95 18.93
CA GLN A 295 -2.70 -6.39 18.81
C GLN A 295 -3.94 -6.85 19.57
N SER A 296 -4.22 -6.27 20.74
CA SER A 296 -5.44 -6.55 21.50
C SER A 296 -6.70 -6.14 20.72
N ALA A 297 -6.67 -4.96 20.08
CA ALA A 297 -7.74 -4.52 19.19
C ALA A 297 -7.91 -5.45 17.96
N LEU A 298 -6.79 -5.84 17.33
CA LEU A 298 -6.78 -6.76 16.20
C LEU A 298 -7.39 -8.12 16.57
N GLN A 299 -7.02 -8.67 17.73
CA GLN A 299 -7.51 -9.95 18.19
C GLN A 299 -9.04 -9.93 18.35
N ILE A 300 -9.57 -8.92 19.06
CA ILE A 300 -11.02 -8.79 19.25
C ILE A 300 -11.73 -8.66 17.89
N ARG A 301 -11.20 -7.85 16.98
CA ARG A 301 -11.81 -7.66 15.65
C ARG A 301 -11.76 -8.93 14.81
N LEU A 302 -10.68 -9.71 14.83
CA LEU A 302 -10.59 -11.01 14.14
C LEU A 302 -11.52 -12.08 14.72
N GLU A 303 -11.86 -11.99 16.01
CA GLU A 303 -12.83 -12.89 16.65
C GLU A 303 -14.28 -12.55 16.27
N LYS A 304 -14.57 -11.31 15.84
CA LYS A 304 -15.93 -10.80 15.62
C LYS A 304 -16.26 -10.46 14.17
N LEU A 305 -15.25 -10.19 13.36
CA LEU A 305 -15.39 -9.67 12.01
C LEU A 305 -14.63 -10.54 11.02
N GLU A 306 -14.99 -10.44 9.74
CA GLU A 306 -14.28 -11.14 8.68
C GLU A 306 -12.86 -10.59 8.48
N PHE A 307 -11.96 -11.44 7.98
CA PHE A 307 -10.56 -11.06 7.75
C PHE A 307 -10.37 -9.84 6.84
N ASN A 308 -11.29 -9.63 5.88
CA ASN A 308 -11.26 -8.51 4.94
C ASN A 308 -12.13 -7.32 5.38
N ASP A 309 -12.60 -7.30 6.63
CA ASP A 309 -13.35 -6.18 7.19
C ASP A 309 -12.47 -4.92 7.33
N ALA A 310 -13.07 -3.74 7.12
CA ALA A 310 -12.38 -2.46 7.20
C ALA A 310 -11.77 -2.17 8.58
N LEU A 311 -12.38 -2.64 9.68
CA LEU A 311 -11.87 -2.49 11.04
C LEU A 311 -10.69 -3.44 11.31
N VAL A 312 -10.71 -4.66 10.74
CA VAL A 312 -9.56 -5.57 10.79
C VAL A 312 -8.38 -4.97 10.02
N SER A 313 -8.64 -4.44 8.82
CA SER A 313 -7.66 -3.70 8.01
C SER A 313 -7.09 -2.48 8.75
N GLU A 314 -7.92 -1.72 9.47
CA GLU A 314 -7.45 -0.63 10.34
C GLU A 314 -6.47 -1.12 11.40
N SER A 315 -6.78 -2.21 12.09
CA SER A 315 -5.88 -2.79 13.10
C SER A 315 -4.57 -3.26 12.49
N PHE A 316 -4.58 -3.87 11.30
CA PHE A 316 -3.36 -4.22 10.58
C PHE A 316 -2.50 -3.01 10.26
N ASN A 317 -3.13 -1.91 9.86
CA ASN A 317 -2.44 -0.66 9.56
C ASN A 317 -1.70 -0.11 10.79
N TYR A 318 -2.35 -0.03 11.96
CA TYR A 318 -1.71 0.44 13.20
C TYR A 318 -0.63 -0.52 13.74
N CYS A 319 -0.86 -1.83 13.63
CA CYS A 319 0.17 -2.83 13.93
C CYS A 319 1.39 -2.66 13.02
N ALA A 320 1.18 -2.43 11.72
CA ALA A 320 2.25 -2.21 10.76
C ALA A 320 3.06 -0.95 11.07
N GLU A 321 2.38 0.18 11.33
CA GLU A 321 3.00 1.44 11.72
C GLU A 321 3.86 1.26 12.99
N THR A 322 3.32 0.58 14.01
CA THR A 322 4.03 0.34 15.26
C THR A 322 5.23 -0.58 15.08
N LEU A 323 5.07 -1.69 14.35
CA LEU A 323 6.19 -2.58 14.03
C LEU A 323 7.27 -1.85 13.24
N CYS A 324 6.90 -0.98 12.31
CA CYS A 324 7.84 -0.17 11.55
C CYS A 324 8.64 0.78 12.47
N ALA A 325 7.98 1.46 13.41
CA ALA A 325 8.63 2.32 14.39
C ALA A 325 9.60 1.56 15.33
N MET A 326 9.34 0.27 15.58
CA MET A 326 10.24 -0.62 16.32
C MET A 326 11.38 -1.20 15.47
N GLY A 327 11.48 -0.86 14.18
CA GLY A 327 12.49 -1.43 13.28
C GLY A 327 12.14 -2.82 12.75
N HIS A 328 10.90 -3.27 12.89
CA HIS A 328 10.40 -4.56 12.42
C HIS A 328 9.65 -4.46 11.08
N GLY A 329 10.20 -3.71 10.12
CA GLY A 329 9.59 -3.45 8.81
C GLY A 329 9.17 -4.71 8.03
N ALA A 330 9.99 -5.77 8.06
CA ALA A 330 9.68 -7.02 7.36
C ALA A 330 8.41 -7.72 7.90
N LYS A 331 8.12 -7.61 9.21
CA LYS A 331 6.88 -8.12 9.80
C LYS A 331 5.68 -7.22 9.51
N ALA A 332 5.92 -5.92 9.36
CA ALA A 332 4.90 -4.93 9.06
C ALA A 332 4.37 -5.03 7.62
N LEU A 333 5.23 -5.46 6.68
CA LEU A 333 4.90 -5.47 5.26
C LEU A 333 3.60 -6.21 4.90
N PRO A 334 3.41 -7.50 5.24
CA PRO A 334 2.19 -8.21 4.86
C PRO A 334 0.93 -7.57 5.46
N LEU A 335 1.03 -6.97 6.65
CA LEU A 335 -0.09 -6.27 7.31
C LEU A 335 -0.45 -4.99 6.54
N SER A 336 0.54 -4.20 6.16
CA SER A 336 0.32 -2.96 5.38
C SER A 336 -0.19 -3.23 3.96
N MET A 337 0.26 -4.30 3.31
CA MET A 337 -0.24 -4.68 1.99
C MET A 337 -1.72 -5.07 2.04
N HIS A 338 -2.10 -5.93 2.99
CA HIS A 338 -3.51 -6.28 3.20
C HIS A 338 -4.37 -5.04 3.49
N ALA A 339 -3.88 -4.13 4.33
CA ALA A 339 -4.60 -2.92 4.66
C ALA A 339 -4.85 -2.02 3.43
N VAL A 340 -3.84 -1.86 2.56
CA VAL A 340 -3.96 -1.11 1.28
C VAL A 340 -5.02 -1.73 0.37
N ASP A 341 -4.99 -3.05 0.20
CA ASP A 341 -5.90 -3.77 -0.69
C ASP A 341 -7.36 -3.66 -0.22
N VAL A 342 -7.61 -3.96 1.06
CA VAL A 342 -8.95 -3.85 1.65
C VAL A 342 -9.46 -2.42 1.59
N ARG A 343 -8.65 -1.43 2.01
CA ARG A 343 -9.13 -0.04 2.02
C ARG A 343 -9.39 0.53 0.65
N LYS A 344 -8.62 0.12 -0.36
CA LYS A 344 -8.90 0.50 -1.75
C LYS A 344 -10.25 -0.06 -2.21
N LYS A 345 -10.51 -1.33 -1.88
CA LYS A 345 -11.74 -2.02 -2.26
C LYS A 345 -12.97 -1.44 -1.56
N GLU A 346 -12.89 -1.23 -0.26
CA GLU A 346 -14.03 -0.80 0.57
C GLU A 346 -14.33 0.70 0.43
N PHE A 347 -13.30 1.55 0.33
CA PHE A 347 -13.48 3.01 0.35
C PHE A 347 -13.20 3.70 -1.00
N GLY A 348 -12.67 2.98 -1.98
CA GLY A 348 -12.24 3.56 -3.26
C GLY A 348 -10.86 4.25 -3.20
N SER A 349 -10.37 4.66 -4.37
CA SER A 349 -9.01 5.19 -4.55
C SER A 349 -8.81 6.66 -4.16
N SER A 350 -9.87 7.39 -3.83
CA SER A 350 -9.82 8.82 -3.44
C SER A 350 -10.07 9.06 -1.95
N HIS A 351 -10.24 8.01 -1.15
CA HIS A 351 -10.64 8.15 0.24
C HIS A 351 -9.43 8.36 1.18
N PRO A 352 -9.50 9.25 2.20
CA PRO A 352 -8.42 9.46 3.17
C PRO A 352 -7.97 8.20 3.91
N ALA A 353 -8.86 7.22 4.13
CA ALA A 353 -8.47 5.95 4.74
C ALA A 353 -7.52 5.13 3.84
N TYR A 354 -7.75 5.14 2.52
CA TYR A 354 -6.86 4.51 1.55
C TYR A 354 -5.52 5.25 1.49
N ALA A 355 -5.55 6.58 1.47
CA ALA A 355 -4.33 7.40 1.55
C ALA A 355 -3.50 7.10 2.80
N HIS A 356 -4.15 6.91 3.96
CA HIS A 356 -3.45 6.54 5.18
C HIS A 356 -2.75 5.16 5.07
N ALA A 357 -3.41 4.15 4.48
CA ALA A 357 -2.76 2.85 4.23
C ALA A 357 -1.58 2.96 3.26
N LEU A 358 -1.68 3.79 2.21
CA LEU A 358 -0.55 4.07 1.32
C LEU A 358 0.63 4.70 2.07
N CYS A 359 0.38 5.66 2.98
CA CYS A 359 1.42 6.28 3.79
C CYS A 359 2.14 5.24 4.67
N VAL A 360 1.39 4.35 5.33
CA VAL A 360 1.95 3.28 6.17
C VAL A 360 2.77 2.32 5.32
N LEU A 361 2.26 1.87 4.17
CA LEU A 361 3.03 1.00 3.26
C LEU A 361 4.30 1.68 2.74
N ALA A 362 4.24 2.97 2.42
CA ALA A 362 5.41 3.75 2.02
C ALA A 362 6.46 3.81 3.14
N GLN A 363 6.04 4.03 4.38
CA GLN A 363 6.92 4.01 5.54
C GLN A 363 7.55 2.63 5.73
N VAL A 364 6.76 1.55 5.59
CA VAL A 364 7.24 0.18 5.69
C VAL A 364 8.27 -0.14 4.60
N TYR A 365 7.99 0.23 3.34
CA TYR A 365 8.95 0.10 2.25
C TYR A 365 10.25 0.84 2.52
N ASN A 366 10.17 2.08 3.01
CA ASN A 366 11.37 2.82 3.41
C ASN A 366 12.17 2.09 4.50
N SER A 367 11.49 1.51 5.50
CA SER A 367 12.14 0.80 6.62
C SER A 367 12.84 -0.50 6.21
N VAL A 368 12.41 -1.15 5.12
CA VAL A 368 13.06 -2.35 4.56
C VAL A 368 14.05 -2.02 3.46
N GLY A 369 14.41 -0.75 3.28
CA GLY A 369 15.38 -0.30 2.27
C GLY A 369 14.81 -0.12 0.85
N ARG A 370 13.48 -0.24 0.68
CA ARG A 370 12.77 -0.05 -0.59
C ARG A 370 12.23 1.37 -0.75
N SER A 371 13.06 2.38 -0.51
CA SER A 371 12.63 3.79 -0.52
C SER A 371 12.14 4.28 -1.88
N LEU A 372 12.64 3.72 -2.99
CA LEU A 372 12.13 4.06 -4.32
C LEU A 372 10.70 3.56 -4.55
N ASP A 373 10.37 2.37 -4.04
CA ASP A 373 9.01 1.81 -4.16
C ASP A 373 8.02 2.59 -3.28
N ALA A 374 8.52 3.25 -2.22
CA ALA A 374 7.74 4.10 -1.34
C ALA A 374 7.32 5.44 -1.97
N LEU A 375 8.14 6.00 -2.88
CA LEU A 375 7.88 7.30 -3.51
C LEU A 375 6.50 7.43 -4.19
N PRO A 376 6.12 6.56 -5.14
CA PRO A 376 4.82 6.71 -5.81
C PRO A 376 3.65 6.56 -4.83
N LEU A 377 3.80 5.77 -3.77
CA LEU A 377 2.76 5.57 -2.76
C LEU A 377 2.55 6.83 -1.92
N ILE A 378 3.63 7.46 -1.45
CA ILE A 378 3.52 8.67 -0.62
C ILE A 378 3.09 9.89 -1.44
N GLU A 379 3.47 9.97 -2.72
CA GLU A 379 2.99 11.00 -3.65
C GLU A 379 1.48 10.87 -3.89
N THR A 380 1.01 9.65 -4.16
CA THR A 380 -0.43 9.37 -4.32
C THR A 380 -1.20 9.67 -3.01
N CYS A 381 -0.64 9.29 -1.86
CA CYS A 381 -1.21 9.62 -0.54
C CYS A 381 -1.40 11.13 -0.36
N LEU A 382 -0.36 11.92 -0.66
CA LEU A 382 -0.41 13.38 -0.53
C LEU A 382 -1.43 14.00 -1.49
N GLU A 383 -1.51 13.53 -2.74
CA GLU A 383 -2.49 13.99 -3.72
C GLU A 383 -3.94 13.76 -3.24
N ILE A 384 -4.23 12.56 -2.74
CA ILE A 384 -5.55 12.23 -2.18
C ILE A 384 -5.88 13.13 -1.00
N CYS A 385 -4.95 13.28 -0.03
CA CYS A 385 -5.18 14.09 1.14
C CYS A 385 -5.35 15.59 0.82
N GLU A 386 -4.53 16.14 -0.08
CA GLU A 386 -4.64 17.55 -0.50
C GLU A 386 -5.99 17.84 -1.18
N THR A 387 -6.49 16.88 -1.97
CA THR A 387 -7.80 16.97 -2.63
C THR A 387 -8.93 16.87 -1.60
N ALA A 388 -8.87 15.87 -0.70
CA ALA A 388 -9.91 15.61 0.29
C ALA A 388 -10.10 16.76 1.29
N PHE A 389 -9.01 17.39 1.74
CA PHE A 389 -9.09 18.50 2.69
C PHE A 389 -9.39 19.86 2.03
N GLN A 390 -9.48 19.92 0.69
CA GLN A 390 -9.70 21.14 -0.09
C GLN A 390 -8.75 22.30 0.26
N LYS A 391 -7.64 22.00 0.93
CA LYS A 391 -6.67 22.97 1.48
C LYS A 391 -5.29 22.32 1.55
N LYS A 392 -4.34 22.88 0.81
CA LYS A 392 -2.95 22.40 0.76
C LYS A 392 -2.16 22.51 2.07
N ASN A 393 -2.67 23.28 3.04
CA ASN A 393 -2.01 23.56 4.33
C ASN A 393 -2.82 23.04 5.53
N HIS A 394 -3.53 21.92 5.36
CA HIS A 394 -4.27 21.29 6.44
C HIS A 394 -3.32 20.56 7.41
N ALA A 395 -3.50 20.69 8.73
CA ALA A 395 -2.58 20.08 9.70
C ALA A 395 -2.45 18.54 9.58
N ASN A 396 -3.49 17.85 9.12
CA ASN A 396 -3.48 16.39 8.95
C ASN A 396 -2.50 15.88 7.88
N ILE A 397 -1.95 16.73 7.00
CA ILE A 397 -0.95 16.28 6.01
C ILE A 397 0.49 16.32 6.55
N ILE A 398 0.73 16.92 7.73
CA ILE A 398 2.06 17.02 8.33
C ILE A 398 2.73 15.64 8.49
N PRO A 399 2.08 14.59 9.05
CA PRO A 399 2.70 13.27 9.16
C PRO A 399 3.14 12.70 7.81
N ASN A 400 2.31 12.84 6.77
CA ASN A 400 2.61 12.37 5.42
C ASN A 400 3.82 13.08 4.83
N LEU A 401 3.94 14.41 5.04
CA LEU A 401 5.12 15.19 4.61
C LEU A 401 6.39 14.77 5.36
N LEU A 402 6.30 14.44 6.65
CA LEU A 402 7.44 13.93 7.41
C LEU A 402 7.92 12.56 6.90
N VAL A 403 7.00 11.68 6.49
CA VAL A 403 7.33 10.39 5.86
C VAL A 403 7.92 10.62 4.48
N TYR A 404 7.36 11.53 3.67
CA TYR A 404 7.90 11.87 2.36
C TYR A 404 9.32 12.43 2.45
N GLY A 405 9.59 13.34 3.41
CA GLY A 405 10.93 13.86 3.68
C GLY A 405 11.94 12.77 4.07
N ASP A 406 11.54 11.79 4.86
CA ASP A 406 12.39 10.63 5.19
C ASP A 406 12.70 9.80 3.94
N ILE A 407 11.68 9.52 3.12
CA ILE A 407 11.83 8.75 1.88
C ILE A 407 12.78 9.48 0.91
N LEU A 408 12.56 10.78 0.69
CA LEU A 408 13.42 11.61 -0.16
C LEU A 408 14.87 11.63 0.34
N SER A 409 15.06 11.68 1.66
CA SER A 409 16.40 11.58 2.27
C SER A 409 17.04 10.23 1.96
N SER A 410 16.31 9.12 2.12
CA SER A 410 16.81 7.77 1.81
C SER A 410 17.07 7.56 0.32
N VAL A 411 16.34 8.23 -0.56
CA VAL A 411 16.52 8.16 -2.02
C VAL A 411 17.72 9.00 -2.51
N GLY A 412 18.33 9.80 -1.65
CA GLY A 412 19.45 10.67 -2.00
C GLY A 412 19.02 12.00 -2.62
N GLU A 413 17.84 12.51 -2.26
CA GLU A 413 17.36 13.83 -2.68
C GLU A 413 17.24 14.79 -1.48
N PRO A 414 18.36 15.14 -0.80
CA PRO A 414 18.31 15.82 0.48
C PRO A 414 17.79 17.27 0.38
N GLN A 415 17.95 17.94 -0.76
CA GLN A 415 17.37 19.27 -0.96
C GLN A 415 15.84 19.21 -1.02
N LYS A 416 15.27 18.27 -1.80
CA LYS A 416 13.81 18.11 -1.84
C LYS A 416 13.27 17.68 -0.50
N ALA A 417 13.98 16.79 0.21
CA ALA A 417 13.64 16.41 1.56
C ALA A 417 13.57 17.63 2.49
N LEU A 418 14.57 18.51 2.45
CA LEU A 418 14.60 19.74 3.24
C LEU A 418 13.39 20.64 2.92
N ASP A 419 13.11 20.89 1.64
CA ASP A 419 11.99 21.73 1.20
C ASP A 419 10.64 21.16 1.68
N THR A 420 10.46 19.83 1.57
CA THR A 420 9.26 19.11 2.05
C THR A 420 9.10 19.21 3.57
N LEU A 421 10.20 19.07 4.32
CA LEU A 421 10.18 19.14 5.78
C LEU A 421 9.93 20.58 6.27
N GLN A 422 10.49 21.59 5.59
CA GLN A 422 10.21 22.99 5.88
C GLN A 422 8.73 23.33 5.63
N ARG A 423 8.13 22.80 4.55
CA ARG A 423 6.68 22.91 4.32
C ARG A 423 5.89 22.31 5.49
N ALA A 424 6.30 21.16 6.02
CA ALA A 424 5.63 20.55 7.18
C ALA A 424 5.71 21.46 8.43
N GLU A 425 6.86 22.10 8.66
CA GLU A 425 7.06 23.04 9.77
C GLU A 425 6.21 24.31 9.63
N GLU A 426 6.13 24.88 8.43
CA GLU A 426 5.28 26.05 8.14
C GLU A 426 3.80 25.74 8.38
N ILE A 427 3.33 24.58 7.91
CA ILE A 427 1.96 24.14 8.15
C ILE A 427 1.72 23.97 9.65
N HIS A 428 2.65 23.39 10.40
CA HIS A 428 2.54 23.27 11.86
C HIS A 428 2.40 24.64 12.54
N LYS A 429 3.34 25.56 12.29
CA LYS A 429 3.35 26.92 12.86
C LYS A 429 2.11 27.74 12.52
N SER A 430 1.49 27.49 11.36
CA SER A 430 0.28 28.20 10.94
C SER A 430 -1.02 27.64 11.54
N ASN A 431 -1.02 26.39 12.02
CA ASN A 431 -2.23 25.72 12.54
C ASN A 431 -2.23 25.56 14.07
N PHE A 432 -1.07 25.56 14.75
CA PHE A 432 -0.97 25.29 16.19
C PHE A 432 -0.42 26.49 16.98
N LYS A 433 -0.93 26.71 18.19
CA LYS A 433 -0.41 27.72 19.13
C LYS A 433 0.88 27.19 19.78
N SER A 434 1.72 28.10 20.30
CA SER A 434 2.92 27.74 21.06
C SER A 434 2.58 26.78 22.22
N GLY A 435 3.28 25.66 22.33
CA GLY A 435 3.04 24.63 23.34
C GLY A 435 2.12 23.48 22.88
N GLN A 436 1.47 23.59 21.73
CA GLN A 436 0.64 22.51 21.16
C GLN A 436 1.44 21.65 20.19
N LYS A 437 1.29 20.33 20.31
CA LYS A 437 1.96 19.35 19.44
C LYS A 437 3.50 19.57 19.36
N ASP A 438 4.12 19.98 20.47
CA ASP A 438 5.56 20.26 20.54
C ASP A 438 6.41 19.04 20.11
N PHE A 439 6.02 17.82 20.50
CA PHE A 439 6.69 16.60 20.05
C PHE A 439 6.72 16.45 18.52
N GLN A 440 5.67 16.86 17.82
CA GLN A 440 5.63 16.82 16.35
C GLN A 440 6.53 17.90 15.75
N LEU A 441 6.54 19.10 16.33
CA LEU A 441 7.39 20.21 15.90
C LEU A 441 8.87 19.89 16.11
N GLU A 442 9.24 19.35 17.27
CA GLU A 442 10.59 18.88 17.58
C GLU A 442 11.04 17.79 16.61
N SER A 443 10.17 16.81 16.32
CA SER A 443 10.45 15.76 15.33
C SER A 443 10.70 16.35 13.94
N CYS A 444 9.89 17.32 13.53
CA CYS A 444 10.07 18.04 12.26
C CYS A 444 11.43 18.76 12.22
N GLN A 445 11.76 19.51 13.26
CA GLN A 445 13.03 20.26 13.36
C GLN A 445 14.25 19.35 13.40
N GLN A 446 14.20 18.23 14.13
CA GLN A 446 15.28 17.23 14.12
C GLN A 446 15.53 16.66 12.72
N LYS A 447 14.47 16.42 11.95
CA LYS A 447 14.58 15.95 10.55
C LYS A 447 15.12 17.04 9.63
N ILE A 448 14.69 18.29 9.79
CA ILE A 448 15.23 19.45 9.06
C ILE A 448 16.74 19.60 9.32
N ASP A 449 17.17 19.52 10.57
CA ASP A 449 18.58 19.60 10.95
C ASP A 449 19.39 18.46 10.33
N LYS A 450 18.84 17.25 10.31
CA LYS A 450 19.47 16.08 9.68
C LYS A 450 19.62 16.27 8.17
N ALA A 451 18.56 16.71 7.48
CA ALA A 451 18.58 16.96 6.04
C ALA A 451 19.56 18.10 5.70
N SER A 452 19.56 19.18 6.48
CA SER A 452 20.48 20.32 6.29
C SER A 452 21.95 19.89 6.42
N LYS A 453 22.28 19.09 7.45
CA LYS A 453 23.63 18.53 7.62
C LYS A 453 24.03 17.60 6.48
N ALA A 454 23.10 16.82 5.92
CA ALA A 454 23.37 15.96 4.78
C ALA A 454 23.77 16.79 3.54
N ILE A 455 23.08 17.89 3.27
CA ILE A 455 23.41 18.83 2.17
C ILE A 455 24.78 19.47 2.37
N GLU A 456 25.10 19.91 3.60
CA GLU A 456 26.41 20.48 3.94
C GLU A 456 27.54 19.46 3.71
N ASN A 457 27.32 18.21 4.10
CA ASN A 457 28.28 17.11 3.91
C ASN A 457 28.47 16.76 2.43
N GLU A 458 27.40 16.69 1.64
CA GLU A 458 27.50 16.44 0.19
C GLU A 458 28.28 17.55 -0.52
N SER A 459 28.00 18.82 -0.17
CA SER A 459 28.72 19.96 -0.75
C SER A 459 30.22 19.94 -0.39
N SER A 460 30.55 19.45 0.82
CA SER A 460 31.92 19.30 1.30
C SER A 460 32.63 18.11 0.65
N GLN A 461 31.94 16.98 0.48
CA GLN A 461 32.45 15.79 -0.21
C GLN A 461 32.62 16.02 -1.71
N GLN A 462 31.72 16.74 -2.38
CA GLN A 462 31.91 17.14 -3.78
C GLN A 462 33.11 18.08 -3.93
N LYS A 463 33.30 19.04 -3.03
CA LYS A 463 34.50 19.89 -2.99
C LYS A 463 35.77 19.06 -2.76
N MET A 464 35.76 18.10 -1.84
CA MET A 464 36.90 17.20 -1.61
C MET A 464 37.15 16.24 -2.79
N LYS A 465 36.12 15.68 -3.43
CA LYS A 465 36.26 14.84 -4.64
C LYS A 465 36.79 15.65 -5.83
N SER A 466 36.42 16.93 -5.94
CA SER A 466 36.98 17.84 -6.95
C SER A 466 38.46 18.20 -6.69
N ALA A 467 38.86 18.26 -5.42
CA ALA A 467 40.25 18.51 -5.00
C ALA A 467 41.14 17.25 -4.98
N ALA A 468 40.56 16.08 -4.70
CA ALA A 468 41.23 14.79 -4.57
C ALA A 468 41.48 14.07 -5.91
N ARG A 469 41.02 14.61 -7.04
CA ARG A 469 41.43 14.18 -8.40
C ARG A 469 42.93 14.39 -8.69
N LYS A 470 43.74 14.76 -7.69
CA LYS A 470 45.20 14.92 -7.81
C LYS A 470 46.05 14.11 -6.84
N ASP A 471 45.50 13.31 -5.94
CA ASP A 471 46.35 12.42 -5.13
C ASP A 471 45.58 11.19 -4.66
N SER A 472 45.90 10.05 -5.28
CA SER A 472 45.42 8.73 -4.87
C SER A 472 46.35 8.16 -3.81
N SER A 473 45.94 8.20 -2.54
CA SER A 473 46.38 7.20 -1.56
C SER A 473 45.41 7.12 -0.38
N HIS A 474 44.85 5.92 -0.22
CA HIS A 474 44.35 5.28 1.00
C HIS A 474 43.73 6.15 2.09
N ARG A 475 42.42 6.01 2.29
CA ARG A 475 41.81 6.14 3.63
C ARG A 475 40.71 5.10 3.85
N ASN A 476 40.91 4.27 4.87
CA ASN A 476 39.89 3.48 5.53
C ASN A 476 39.02 4.40 6.42
N CYS A 477 37.70 4.28 6.32
CA CYS A 477 36.75 4.55 7.41
C CYS A 477 35.44 3.79 7.13
N PRO A 478 34.73 3.30 8.16
CA PRO A 478 33.69 2.28 8.03
C PRO A 478 32.29 2.89 7.82
N PRO A 479 31.34 2.13 7.26
CA PRO A 479 29.92 2.36 7.55
C PRO A 479 29.18 1.08 8.00
N ASP A 480 28.46 1.24 9.12
CA ASP A 480 27.40 0.35 9.58
C ASP A 480 26.29 0.25 8.51
N ASN A 481 26.23 -0.89 7.79
CA ASN A 481 25.01 -1.57 7.33
C ASN A 481 25.33 -2.83 6.48
N THR A 482 26.29 -3.65 6.92
CA THR A 482 26.65 -4.92 6.26
C THR A 482 26.18 -6.15 7.05
N ASP A 483 24.99 -6.12 7.65
CA ASP A 483 24.53 -7.21 8.53
C ASP A 483 23.97 -8.45 7.80
N SER A 484 24.22 -8.58 6.50
CA SER A 484 24.13 -9.85 5.78
C SER A 484 25.50 -10.22 5.24
N GLY A 485 26.33 -10.89 6.05
CA GLY A 485 27.75 -11.20 5.77
C GLY A 485 28.07 -12.08 4.54
N GLY A 486 27.15 -12.23 3.59
CA GLY A 486 27.34 -12.98 2.34
C GLY A 486 27.97 -12.15 1.22
N GLN A 487 28.45 -12.84 0.18
CA GLN A 487 29.03 -12.22 -1.03
C GLN A 487 27.97 -11.35 -1.74
N PRO A 488 28.20 -10.03 -1.92
CA PRO A 488 27.25 -9.17 -2.62
C PRO A 488 27.05 -9.60 -4.08
N VAL A 489 25.80 -9.79 -4.49
CA VAL A 489 25.42 -10.22 -5.83
C VAL A 489 24.31 -9.37 -6.43
N ILE A 490 24.38 -9.09 -7.73
CA ILE A 490 23.26 -8.58 -8.53
C ILE A 490 22.84 -9.70 -9.49
N VAL A 491 21.56 -10.08 -9.45
CA VAL A 491 21.03 -11.22 -10.20
C VAL A 491 20.24 -10.73 -11.41
N PHE A 492 20.55 -11.23 -12.61
CA PHE A 492 19.78 -10.99 -13.83
C PHE A 492 19.06 -12.28 -14.22
N THR A 493 17.73 -12.24 -14.37
CA THR A 493 16.90 -13.43 -14.63
C THR A 493 15.80 -13.12 -15.64
N ASP A 494 15.39 -14.10 -16.43
CA ASP A 494 14.26 -14.10 -17.35
C ASP A 494 13.04 -14.79 -16.72
N ILE A 495 12.84 -14.58 -15.40
CA ILE A 495 11.77 -15.20 -14.61
C ILE A 495 10.41 -15.16 -15.30
N GLY A 496 9.64 -16.23 -15.12
CA GLY A 496 8.32 -16.40 -15.71
C GLY A 496 8.37 -17.07 -17.07
N LYS A 497 9.56 -17.39 -17.59
CA LYS A 497 9.72 -18.19 -18.79
C LYS A 497 9.72 -19.67 -18.47
N ASP A 498 10.58 -20.09 -17.55
CA ASP A 498 10.69 -21.49 -17.15
C ASP A 498 10.52 -21.61 -15.61
N VAL A 499 10.05 -22.77 -15.15
CA VAL A 499 9.73 -22.99 -13.73
C VAL A 499 11.00 -23.03 -12.85
N ASP A 500 12.15 -23.33 -13.45
CA ASP A 500 13.45 -23.29 -12.78
C ASP A 500 13.92 -21.86 -12.45
N ASP A 501 13.40 -20.82 -13.11
CA ASP A 501 13.69 -19.43 -12.76
C ASP A 501 13.20 -19.09 -11.34
N VAL A 502 11.97 -19.53 -11.03
CA VAL A 502 11.39 -19.39 -9.69
C VAL A 502 12.20 -20.21 -8.69
N PHE A 503 12.60 -21.42 -9.07
CA PHE A 503 13.45 -22.26 -8.22
C PHE A 503 14.82 -21.62 -7.95
N ALA A 504 15.41 -20.90 -8.91
CA ALA A 504 16.64 -20.16 -8.73
C ALA A 504 16.48 -19.07 -7.65
N LEU A 505 15.34 -18.37 -7.59
CA LEU A 505 15.05 -17.41 -6.52
C LEU A 505 14.82 -18.09 -5.16
N VAL A 506 14.22 -19.29 -5.13
CA VAL A 506 14.13 -20.09 -3.89
C VAL A 506 15.53 -20.45 -3.37
N VAL A 507 16.42 -20.91 -4.25
CA VAL A 507 17.81 -21.21 -3.90
C VAL A 507 18.55 -19.95 -3.43
N LEU A 508 18.37 -18.82 -4.14
CA LEU A 508 18.93 -17.53 -3.72
C LEU A 508 18.49 -17.15 -2.31
N ALA A 509 17.21 -17.35 -1.99
CA ALA A 509 16.68 -17.05 -0.66
C ALA A 509 17.23 -17.96 0.44
N CYS A 510 17.47 -19.23 0.13
CA CYS A 510 18.19 -20.14 1.03
C CYS A 510 19.63 -19.68 1.25
N LEU A 511 20.35 -19.33 0.18
CA LEU A 511 21.74 -18.86 0.25
C LEU A 511 21.88 -17.54 1.01
N LYS A 512 20.89 -16.64 0.92
CA LYS A 512 20.83 -15.41 1.74
C LYS A 512 20.65 -15.73 3.22
N ARG A 513 19.71 -16.62 3.58
CA ARG A 513 19.51 -17.07 4.97
C ARG A 513 20.73 -17.78 5.56
N MET A 514 21.51 -18.44 4.73
CA MET A 514 22.78 -19.07 5.11
C MET A 514 23.96 -18.09 5.18
N PHE A 515 23.74 -16.80 4.90
CA PHE A 515 24.79 -15.77 4.81
C PHE A 515 25.89 -16.10 3.79
N ILE A 516 25.56 -16.87 2.74
CA ILE A 516 26.50 -17.21 1.66
C ILE A 516 26.48 -16.11 0.59
N LEU A 517 25.28 -15.70 0.17
CA LEU A 517 25.07 -14.62 -0.80
C LEU A 517 24.31 -13.47 -0.15
N ASN A 518 24.62 -12.26 -0.56
CA ASN A 518 23.85 -11.07 -0.25
C ASN A 518 23.29 -10.47 -1.55
N PRO A 519 22.06 -10.82 -1.97
CA PRO A 519 21.46 -10.24 -3.16
C PRO A 519 21.15 -8.76 -2.94
N LEU A 520 21.87 -7.91 -3.67
CA LEU A 520 21.70 -6.46 -3.68
C LEU A 520 20.53 -6.03 -4.58
N ALA A 521 20.24 -6.79 -5.64
CA ALA A 521 19.10 -6.58 -6.52
C ALA A 521 18.83 -7.82 -7.38
N VAL A 522 17.56 -7.97 -7.79
CA VAL A 522 17.12 -8.89 -8.84
C VAL A 522 16.58 -8.07 -10.02
N ILE A 523 17.10 -8.31 -11.21
CA ILE A 523 16.72 -7.61 -12.44
C ILE A 523 15.99 -8.60 -13.33
N ALA A 524 14.71 -8.34 -13.55
CA ALA A 524 13.89 -9.14 -14.45
C ALA A 524 14.05 -8.60 -15.88
N THR A 525 14.65 -9.42 -16.73
CA THR A 525 14.96 -9.11 -18.13
C THR A 525 14.01 -9.87 -19.05
N LEU A 526 14.08 -9.60 -20.36
CA LEU A 526 13.30 -10.24 -21.42
C LEU A 526 11.84 -9.77 -21.44
N SER A 527 11.32 -9.48 -22.64
CA SER A 527 9.90 -9.13 -22.79
C SER A 527 8.97 -10.29 -22.34
N PRO A 528 7.86 -10.02 -21.62
CA PRO A 528 7.40 -8.71 -21.14
C PRO A 528 8.02 -8.38 -19.76
N GLN A 529 9.00 -7.47 -19.73
CA GLN A 529 9.88 -7.27 -18.57
C GLN A 529 9.18 -6.71 -17.33
N ASP A 530 8.12 -5.92 -17.50
CA ASP A 530 7.35 -5.32 -16.41
C ASP A 530 6.61 -6.40 -15.60
N GLU A 531 5.94 -7.32 -16.29
CA GLU A 531 5.23 -8.46 -15.71
C GLU A 531 6.20 -9.44 -15.05
N ARG A 532 7.36 -9.70 -15.67
CA ARG A 532 8.42 -10.52 -15.06
C ARG A 532 8.97 -9.89 -13.78
N ALA A 533 9.15 -8.57 -13.76
CA ALA A 533 9.59 -7.86 -12.56
C ALA A 533 8.55 -7.96 -11.44
N ARG A 534 7.26 -7.81 -11.77
CA ARG A 534 6.18 -8.04 -10.80
C ARG A 534 6.17 -9.47 -10.27
N LEU A 535 6.37 -10.46 -11.13
CA LEU A 535 6.49 -11.86 -10.73
C LEU A 535 7.68 -12.07 -9.77
N ALA A 536 8.88 -11.58 -10.11
CA ALA A 536 10.04 -11.65 -9.21
C ALA A 536 9.75 -11.01 -7.85
N ARG A 537 9.04 -9.88 -7.83
CA ARG A 537 8.67 -9.20 -6.60
C ARG A 537 7.77 -10.06 -5.71
N VAL A 538 6.70 -10.61 -6.28
CA VAL A 538 5.76 -11.49 -5.56
C VAL A 538 6.47 -12.73 -5.03
N VAL A 539 7.34 -13.34 -5.84
CA VAL A 539 8.13 -14.51 -5.43
C VAL A 539 9.04 -14.18 -4.25
N LEU A 540 9.81 -13.08 -4.32
CA LEU A 540 10.70 -12.70 -3.23
C LEU A 540 9.95 -12.30 -1.96
N ASP A 541 8.81 -11.62 -2.07
CA ASP A 541 7.98 -11.26 -0.92
C ASP A 541 7.40 -12.52 -0.25
N SER A 542 6.93 -13.49 -1.05
CA SER A 542 6.48 -14.80 -0.55
C SER A 542 7.60 -15.58 0.14
N LEU A 543 8.84 -15.42 -0.37
CA LEU A 543 10.03 -15.99 0.23
C LEU A 543 10.55 -15.17 1.43
N GLY A 544 9.82 -14.16 1.92
CA GLY A 544 10.23 -13.36 3.06
C GLY A 544 11.51 -12.56 2.83
N LEU A 545 11.77 -12.15 1.58
CA LEU A 545 12.86 -11.27 1.18
C LEU A 545 12.35 -9.91 0.69
N PRO A 546 11.58 -9.18 1.52
CA PRO A 546 11.06 -7.89 1.14
C PRO A 546 12.15 -6.82 1.04
N ASP A 547 13.37 -7.06 1.53
CA ASP A 547 14.50 -6.14 1.52
C ASP A 547 15.31 -6.17 0.22
N VAL A 548 15.18 -7.24 -0.57
CA VAL A 548 15.92 -7.39 -1.83
C VAL A 548 15.18 -6.65 -2.94
N PRO A 549 15.68 -5.55 -3.51
CA PRO A 549 14.96 -4.79 -4.52
C PRO A 549 14.82 -5.56 -5.84
N VAL A 550 13.73 -5.31 -6.56
CA VAL A 550 13.47 -5.87 -7.89
C VAL A 550 13.39 -4.75 -8.91
N CYS A 551 14.06 -4.92 -10.04
CA CYS A 551 14.10 -3.95 -11.11
C CYS A 551 13.49 -4.50 -12.40
N ILE A 552 12.86 -3.59 -13.15
CA ILE A 552 12.52 -3.80 -14.56
C ILE A 552 13.80 -3.64 -15.38
N GLY A 553 14.28 -4.73 -15.98
CA GLY A 553 15.41 -4.75 -16.88
C GLY A 553 15.03 -4.37 -18.31
N THR A 554 15.89 -4.69 -19.27
CA THR A 554 15.60 -4.52 -20.69
C THR A 554 14.73 -5.65 -21.23
N ASP A 555 14.16 -5.44 -22.43
CA ASP A 555 13.47 -6.46 -23.23
C ASP A 555 14.35 -7.65 -23.66
N GLY A 556 15.64 -7.65 -23.29
CA GLY A 556 16.59 -8.72 -23.58
C GLY A 556 17.01 -8.85 -25.04
N GLY A 557 16.62 -7.89 -25.90
CA GLY A 557 16.95 -7.89 -27.33
C GLY A 557 16.04 -8.74 -28.20
N SER A 558 15.01 -9.39 -27.63
CA SER A 558 14.01 -10.17 -28.38
C SER A 558 12.95 -9.25 -29.00
N GLN A 559 12.62 -9.46 -30.28
CA GLN A 559 11.47 -8.81 -30.94
C GLN A 559 10.15 -9.56 -30.74
N ASP A 560 10.22 -10.81 -30.30
CA ASP A 560 9.05 -11.66 -30.08
C ASP A 560 8.57 -11.56 -28.63
N LEU A 561 7.25 -11.47 -28.46
CA LEU A 561 6.58 -11.64 -27.16
C LEU A 561 6.82 -13.08 -26.69
N VAL A 562 7.56 -13.23 -25.60
CA VAL A 562 7.79 -14.55 -24.99
C VAL A 562 6.66 -14.80 -24.00
N GLU A 563 5.94 -15.91 -24.19
CA GLU A 563 4.87 -16.32 -23.27
C GLU A 563 5.41 -16.43 -21.83
N MET A 564 4.65 -15.89 -20.87
CA MET A 564 4.86 -16.16 -19.46
C MET A 564 4.11 -17.44 -19.10
N HIS A 565 4.84 -18.44 -18.63
CA HIS A 565 4.28 -19.73 -18.25
C HIS A 565 3.93 -19.82 -16.76
N CYS A 566 4.16 -18.75 -15.98
CA CYS A 566 3.98 -18.77 -14.53
C CYS A 566 3.26 -17.51 -14.03
N PHE A 567 2.19 -17.74 -13.25
CA PHE A 567 1.42 -16.78 -12.44
C PHE A 567 0.80 -15.59 -13.18
N ASP A 568 -0.47 -15.75 -13.56
CA ASP A 568 -1.40 -14.62 -13.64
C ASP A 568 -1.80 -14.27 -12.19
N ASN A 569 -1.11 -13.30 -11.59
CA ASN A 569 -1.60 -12.68 -10.37
C ASN A 569 -1.90 -11.21 -10.67
N GLU A 570 -3.17 -10.83 -10.59
CA GLU A 570 -3.71 -9.48 -10.81
C GLU A 570 -3.30 -8.48 -9.69
N GLN A 571 -2.03 -8.49 -9.26
CA GLN A 571 -1.50 -7.46 -8.34
C GLN A 571 -1.01 -6.26 -9.16
N HIS A 572 -1.96 -5.41 -9.53
CA HIS A 572 -1.80 -4.30 -10.47
C HIS A 572 -1.12 -3.02 -9.92
N LEU A 573 -0.43 -3.06 -8.78
CA LEU A 573 -0.03 -1.81 -8.08
C LEU A 573 1.43 -1.73 -7.61
N LEU A 574 2.33 -2.53 -8.18
CA LEU A 574 3.77 -2.37 -7.93
C LEU A 574 4.41 -1.59 -9.10
N ASN A 575 4.63 -0.28 -8.90
CA ASN A 575 5.54 0.50 -9.74
C ASN A 575 6.97 0.15 -9.33
N LEU A 576 7.61 -0.71 -10.13
CA LEU A 576 8.99 -1.15 -9.89
C LEU A 576 9.98 -0.22 -10.62
N PRO A 577 11.15 0.05 -10.03
CA PRO A 577 12.15 0.90 -10.66
C PRO A 577 12.79 0.22 -11.88
N TYR A 578 13.23 1.01 -12.84
CA TYR A 578 14.07 0.51 -13.93
C TYR A 578 15.50 0.23 -13.45
N GLY A 579 16.08 -0.89 -13.89
CA GLY A 579 17.45 -1.28 -13.56
C GLY A 579 18.48 -0.24 -13.99
N SER A 580 18.21 0.49 -15.08
CA SER A 580 19.02 1.61 -15.55
C SER A 580 19.18 2.76 -14.54
N VAL A 581 18.29 2.85 -13.55
CA VAL A 581 18.31 3.87 -12.49
C VAL A 581 18.87 3.31 -11.19
N LEU A 582 18.42 2.11 -10.78
CA LEU A 582 18.76 1.58 -9.46
C LEU A 582 20.15 0.92 -9.41
N ILE A 583 20.59 0.24 -10.47
CA ILE A 583 21.88 -0.47 -10.47
C ILE A 583 23.06 0.48 -10.23
N PRO A 584 23.16 1.66 -10.88
CA PRO A 584 24.25 2.59 -10.60
C PRO A 584 24.29 3.03 -9.14
N ARG A 585 23.15 3.31 -8.52
CA ARG A 585 23.08 3.73 -7.10
C ARG A 585 23.57 2.62 -6.17
N ILE A 586 23.12 1.38 -6.39
CA ILE A 586 23.59 0.21 -5.64
C ILE A 586 25.11 0.08 -5.74
N LEU A 587 25.67 0.29 -6.94
CA LEU A 587 27.11 0.17 -7.15
C LEU A 587 27.89 1.34 -6.54
N GLU A 588 27.35 2.56 -6.53
CA GLU A 588 27.97 3.72 -5.87
C GLU A 588 28.21 3.45 -4.37
N ASP A 589 27.23 2.84 -3.71
CA ASP A 589 27.27 2.46 -2.29
C ASP A 589 28.09 1.19 -2.01
N ALA A 590 28.38 0.39 -3.02
CA ALA A 590 29.13 -0.86 -2.86
C ALA A 590 30.63 -0.62 -2.62
N GLU A 591 31.26 -1.50 -1.86
CA GLU A 591 32.71 -1.50 -1.68
C GLU A 591 33.44 -1.78 -3.00
N PRO A 592 34.63 -1.18 -3.24
CA PRO A 592 35.40 -1.45 -4.46
C PRO A 592 35.69 -2.94 -4.65
N LYS A 593 35.55 -3.44 -5.88
CA LYS A 593 35.79 -4.84 -6.24
C LYS A 593 35.09 -5.85 -5.32
N SER A 594 33.88 -5.54 -4.87
CA SER A 594 33.09 -6.38 -3.97
C SER A 594 31.95 -7.12 -4.67
N VAL A 595 31.37 -6.58 -5.75
CA VAL A 595 30.09 -7.06 -6.29
C VAL A 595 30.27 -8.13 -7.37
N THR A 596 29.51 -9.22 -7.27
CA THR A 596 29.39 -10.25 -8.31
C THR A 596 28.14 -10.03 -9.16
N LEU A 597 28.27 -10.07 -10.48
CA LEU A 597 27.10 -10.13 -11.38
C LEU A 597 26.76 -11.58 -11.66
N LEU A 598 25.55 -12.02 -11.30
CA LEU A 598 25.03 -13.36 -11.57
C LEU A 598 24.04 -13.28 -12.73
N CYS A 599 24.51 -13.56 -13.94
CA CYS A 599 23.74 -13.45 -15.17
C CYS A 599 23.11 -14.80 -15.51
N LEU A 600 21.88 -15.02 -15.04
CA LEU A 600 21.08 -16.21 -15.35
C LEU A 600 20.33 -16.06 -16.68
N ALA A 601 20.19 -14.84 -17.19
CA ALA A 601 19.53 -14.52 -18.44
C ALA A 601 20.50 -13.96 -19.50
N ASN A 602 19.95 -13.30 -20.52
CA ASN A 602 20.70 -12.59 -21.55
C ASN A 602 21.57 -11.45 -20.95
N LEU A 603 22.51 -10.95 -21.75
CA LEU A 603 23.56 -10.02 -21.30
C LEU A 603 23.30 -8.54 -21.65
N LYS A 604 22.08 -8.18 -22.09
CA LYS A 604 21.78 -6.83 -22.58
C LYS A 604 21.88 -5.76 -21.49
N ASP A 605 21.27 -5.98 -20.33
CA ASP A 605 21.34 -5.04 -19.20
C ASP A 605 22.79 -4.83 -18.70
N VAL A 606 23.57 -5.91 -18.62
CA VAL A 606 25.00 -5.85 -18.27
C VAL A 606 25.78 -5.05 -19.30
N SER A 607 25.47 -5.27 -20.58
CA SER A 607 26.08 -4.53 -21.69
C SER A 607 25.77 -3.04 -21.59
N GLU A 608 24.52 -2.66 -21.36
CA GLU A 608 24.14 -1.25 -21.18
C GLU A 608 24.81 -0.62 -19.97
N LEU A 609 24.96 -1.34 -18.86
CA LEU A 609 25.66 -0.86 -17.68
C LEU A 609 27.12 -0.54 -17.97
N MET A 610 27.84 -1.41 -18.68
CA MET A 610 29.23 -1.16 -19.07
C MET A 610 29.37 0.07 -19.99
N VAL A 611 28.41 0.27 -20.90
CA VAL A 611 28.42 1.41 -21.83
C VAL A 611 28.09 2.72 -21.12
N LYS A 612 27.06 2.72 -20.26
CA LYS A 612 26.56 3.93 -19.59
C LYS A 612 27.42 4.32 -18.38
N GLN A 613 28.01 3.35 -17.67
CA GLN A 613 28.73 3.54 -16.41
C GLN A 613 30.07 2.76 -16.39
N PRO A 614 30.99 3.00 -17.33
CA PRO A 614 32.22 2.22 -17.48
C PRO A 614 33.14 2.30 -16.25
N ASP A 615 33.31 3.50 -15.70
CA ASP A 615 34.18 3.73 -14.53
C ASP A 615 33.65 2.98 -13.31
N LEU A 616 32.35 3.13 -13.03
CA LEU A 616 31.67 2.47 -11.91
C LEU A 616 31.70 0.95 -12.04
N PHE A 617 31.47 0.43 -13.25
CA PHE A 617 31.59 -1.01 -13.51
C PHE A 617 33.01 -1.50 -13.21
N SER A 618 34.02 -0.80 -13.73
CA SER A 618 35.41 -1.18 -13.53
C SER A 618 35.86 -1.08 -12.07
N GLU A 619 35.32 -0.15 -11.29
CA GLU A 619 35.66 0.06 -9.88
C GLU A 619 35.02 -0.98 -8.96
N LYS A 620 33.73 -1.27 -9.18
CA LYS A 620 32.89 -1.99 -8.20
C LYS A 620 32.77 -3.48 -8.49
N ILE A 621 32.81 -3.89 -9.77
CA ILE A 621 32.59 -5.28 -10.15
C ILE A 621 33.84 -6.11 -9.87
N LYS A 622 33.65 -7.14 -9.05
CA LYS A 622 34.64 -8.16 -8.68
C LYS A 622 34.75 -9.26 -9.72
N ASN A 623 33.61 -9.77 -10.19
CA ASN A 623 33.51 -10.91 -11.09
C ASN A 623 32.14 -10.97 -11.77
N VAL A 624 32.09 -11.60 -12.95
CA VAL A 624 30.87 -11.84 -13.71
C VAL A 624 30.68 -13.34 -13.89
N VAL A 625 29.55 -13.86 -13.47
CA VAL A 625 29.13 -15.26 -13.66
C VAL A 625 28.04 -15.28 -14.72
N ILE A 626 28.24 -16.05 -15.78
CA ILE A 626 27.37 -16.08 -16.96
C ILE A 626 26.80 -17.49 -17.14
N MET A 627 25.48 -17.63 -17.11
CA MET A 627 24.80 -18.82 -17.63
C MET A 627 24.74 -18.70 -19.15
N GLY A 628 25.58 -19.46 -19.85
CA GLY A 628 25.79 -19.28 -21.28
C GLY A 628 26.83 -20.25 -21.82
N GLY A 629 27.46 -19.92 -22.94
CA GLY A 629 28.59 -20.69 -23.47
C GLY A 629 29.71 -19.78 -23.92
N ALA A 630 30.93 -20.31 -23.93
CA ALA A 630 32.10 -19.60 -24.38
C ALA A 630 32.96 -20.55 -25.21
N SER A 631 33.57 -20.02 -26.26
CA SER A 631 34.53 -20.73 -27.09
C SER A 631 35.78 -19.87 -27.26
N TYR A 632 36.95 -20.49 -27.27
CA TYR A 632 38.19 -19.78 -27.56
C TYR A 632 38.34 -19.67 -29.08
N SER A 633 38.51 -18.44 -29.57
CA SER A 633 38.76 -18.15 -30.97
C SER A 633 40.26 -17.94 -31.17
N GLU A 634 40.90 -18.85 -31.90
CA GLU A 634 42.32 -18.72 -32.26
C GLU A 634 42.58 -17.48 -33.13
N ALA A 635 41.60 -17.07 -33.93
CA ALA A 635 41.74 -15.93 -34.83
C ALA A 635 41.78 -14.58 -34.09
N SER A 636 41.01 -14.44 -33.00
CA SER A 636 40.98 -13.23 -32.20
C SER A 636 41.84 -13.33 -30.93
N GLU A 637 42.41 -14.50 -30.65
CA GLU A 637 43.12 -14.87 -29.41
C GLU A 637 42.31 -14.52 -28.15
N ARG A 638 40.98 -14.69 -28.23
CA ARG A 638 40.04 -14.28 -27.19
C ARG A 638 38.96 -15.33 -26.97
N LEU A 639 38.38 -15.28 -25.78
CA LEU A 639 37.12 -15.96 -25.52
C LEU A 639 35.98 -15.18 -26.17
N GLU A 640 35.17 -15.88 -26.95
CA GLU A 640 33.97 -15.37 -27.63
C GLU A 640 32.73 -16.11 -27.10
N PRO A 641 31.57 -15.45 -27.03
CA PRO A 641 30.34 -16.11 -26.64
C PRO A 641 29.99 -17.22 -27.64
N ASP A 642 29.60 -18.38 -27.13
CA ASP A 642 29.02 -19.46 -27.94
C ASP A 642 27.64 -19.02 -28.44
N GLU A 643 27.50 -18.83 -29.75
CA GLU A 643 26.26 -18.38 -30.39
C GLU A 643 25.16 -19.46 -30.35
N THR A 644 25.48 -20.71 -30.01
CA THR A 644 24.48 -21.77 -29.84
C THR A 644 23.80 -21.73 -28.45
N ALA A 645 24.40 -21.03 -27.49
CA ALA A 645 23.85 -20.84 -26.17
C ALA A 645 22.71 -19.81 -26.21
N TYR A 646 21.54 -20.18 -25.69
CA TYR A 646 20.32 -19.38 -25.80
C TYR A 646 20.51 -17.94 -25.26
N ASN A 647 21.03 -17.79 -24.04
CA ASN A 647 21.21 -16.49 -23.40
C ASN A 647 22.16 -15.56 -24.17
N ASN A 648 23.19 -16.11 -24.80
CA ASN A 648 24.09 -15.34 -25.66
C ASN A 648 23.39 -14.92 -26.97
N ASN A 649 22.55 -15.80 -27.51
CA ASN A 649 21.93 -15.61 -28.81
C ASN A 649 20.69 -14.69 -28.78
N CYS A 650 20.14 -14.39 -27.60
CA CYS A 650 19.08 -13.37 -27.45
C CYS A 650 19.54 -11.98 -27.92
N ASP A 651 20.78 -11.61 -27.58
CA ASP A 651 21.44 -10.42 -28.08
C ASP A 651 22.95 -10.72 -28.31
N PRO A 652 23.31 -11.22 -29.50
CA PRO A 652 24.69 -11.57 -29.80
C PRO A 652 25.65 -10.38 -29.74
N ALA A 653 25.17 -9.17 -29.99
CA ALA A 653 26.00 -7.96 -29.94
C ALA A 653 26.34 -7.60 -28.49
N ALA A 654 25.34 -7.60 -27.60
CA ALA A 654 25.55 -7.41 -26.17
C ALA A 654 26.46 -8.48 -25.59
N ALA A 655 26.24 -9.76 -25.93
CA ALA A 655 27.07 -10.86 -25.45
C ALA A 655 28.54 -10.68 -25.88
N ARG A 656 28.82 -10.41 -27.17
CA ARG A 656 30.19 -10.16 -27.64
C ARG A 656 30.84 -8.99 -26.91
N MET A 657 30.08 -7.93 -26.65
CA MET A 657 30.58 -6.76 -25.95
C MET A 657 30.96 -7.11 -24.50
N VAL A 658 30.08 -7.78 -23.75
CA VAL A 658 30.35 -8.16 -22.35
C VAL A 658 31.57 -9.07 -22.22
N TYR A 659 31.67 -10.12 -23.05
CA TYR A 659 32.83 -11.01 -23.05
C TYR A 659 34.13 -10.25 -23.38
N LEU A 660 34.08 -9.33 -24.34
CA LEU A 660 35.23 -8.54 -24.75
C LEU A 660 35.68 -7.55 -23.66
N GLU A 661 34.76 -6.79 -23.09
CA GLU A 661 35.08 -5.76 -22.09
C GLU A 661 35.54 -6.37 -20.78
N CYS A 662 34.97 -7.50 -20.33
CA CYS A 662 35.49 -8.23 -19.18
C CYS A 662 36.96 -8.63 -19.36
N GLN A 663 37.34 -9.10 -20.56
CA GLN A 663 38.73 -9.43 -20.89
C GLN A 663 39.63 -8.20 -20.88
N LYS A 664 39.19 -7.08 -21.46
CA LYS A 664 39.96 -5.81 -21.46
C LYS A 664 40.16 -5.22 -20.07
N LEU A 665 39.12 -5.26 -19.23
CA LEU A 665 39.12 -4.73 -17.87
C LEU A 665 39.73 -5.71 -16.86
N ASN A 666 40.18 -6.89 -17.31
CA ASN A 666 40.76 -7.94 -16.50
C ASN A 666 39.83 -8.37 -15.34
N ILE A 667 38.53 -8.43 -15.62
CA ILE A 667 37.50 -8.84 -14.67
C ILE A 667 37.29 -10.35 -14.77
N PRO A 668 37.51 -11.12 -13.68
CA PRO A 668 37.27 -12.55 -13.65
C PRO A 668 35.86 -12.90 -14.14
N THR A 669 35.79 -13.76 -15.15
CA THR A 669 34.52 -14.18 -15.77
C THR A 669 34.40 -15.70 -15.74
N THR A 670 33.31 -16.20 -15.17
CA THR A 670 32.99 -17.64 -15.11
C THR A 670 31.79 -17.92 -15.97
N THR A 671 31.94 -18.71 -17.03
CA THR A 671 30.81 -19.16 -17.85
C THR A 671 30.39 -20.58 -17.44
N ILE A 672 29.12 -20.74 -17.11
CA ILE A 672 28.48 -22.02 -16.78
C ILE A 672 27.62 -22.43 -17.97
N SER A 673 28.06 -23.49 -18.66
CA SER A 673 27.34 -24.03 -19.81
C SER A 673 26.36 -25.12 -19.44
N ARG A 674 25.47 -25.44 -20.38
CA ARG A 674 24.49 -26.52 -20.22
C ARG A 674 25.13 -27.88 -19.89
N SER A 675 26.41 -28.08 -20.26
CA SER A 675 27.14 -29.28 -19.88
C SER A 675 27.25 -29.46 -18.36
N ALA A 676 27.45 -28.37 -17.61
CA ALA A 676 27.50 -28.41 -16.15
C ALA A 676 26.15 -28.86 -15.55
N ALA A 677 25.03 -28.44 -16.15
CA ALA A 677 23.70 -28.87 -15.72
C ALA A 677 23.51 -30.38 -15.88
N TYR A 678 24.02 -30.99 -16.97
CA TYR A 678 23.95 -32.44 -17.17
C TYR A 678 24.85 -33.27 -16.23
N ASP A 679 25.85 -32.64 -15.61
CA ASP A 679 26.79 -33.28 -14.71
C ASP A 679 26.48 -33.04 -13.22
N CYS A 680 25.43 -32.27 -12.91
CA CYS A 680 25.00 -31.96 -11.54
C CYS A 680 23.79 -32.81 -11.11
N PRO A 681 23.97 -33.93 -10.39
CA PRO A 681 22.87 -34.84 -10.08
C PRO A 681 21.79 -34.15 -9.25
N PHE A 682 20.53 -34.39 -9.60
CA PHE A 682 19.37 -33.82 -8.94
C PHE A 682 18.34 -34.89 -8.63
N THR A 683 18.05 -35.15 -7.35
CA THR A 683 17.19 -36.28 -6.97
C THR A 683 15.71 -35.95 -7.05
N ILE A 684 14.89 -36.83 -7.63
CA ILE A 684 13.42 -36.68 -7.66
C ILE A 684 12.83 -36.51 -6.26
N ASN A 685 13.41 -37.19 -5.26
CA ASN A 685 13.03 -37.02 -3.87
C ASN A 685 13.15 -35.58 -3.35
N ASN A 686 14.01 -34.73 -3.92
CA ASN A 686 14.10 -33.32 -3.52
C ASN A 686 12.85 -32.55 -3.99
N LEU A 687 12.33 -32.82 -5.19
CA LEU A 687 11.06 -32.25 -5.67
C LEU A 687 9.87 -32.76 -4.85
N ASN A 688 9.81 -34.07 -4.60
CA ASN A 688 8.75 -34.66 -3.76
C ASN A 688 8.76 -34.03 -2.36
N ASN A 689 9.94 -33.90 -1.75
CA ASN A 689 10.09 -33.28 -0.43
C ASN A 689 9.69 -31.81 -0.43
N LEU A 690 9.97 -31.04 -1.49
CA LEU A 690 9.53 -29.65 -1.61
C LEU A 690 8.01 -29.55 -1.52
N ARG A 691 7.25 -30.38 -2.25
CA ARG A 691 5.77 -30.38 -2.19
C ARG A 691 5.21 -30.94 -0.88
N LEU A 692 5.73 -32.09 -0.41
CA LEU A 692 5.15 -32.81 0.73
C LEU A 692 5.48 -32.15 2.08
N LYS A 693 6.65 -31.50 2.20
CA LYS A 693 7.08 -30.87 3.46
C LYS A 693 6.77 -29.38 3.52
N CYS A 694 6.52 -28.74 2.39
CA CYS A 694 6.19 -27.32 2.34
C CYS A 694 4.76 -27.15 1.79
N ASN A 695 3.85 -26.69 2.64
CA ASN A 695 2.50 -26.30 2.22
C ASN A 695 2.51 -24.91 1.52
N HIS A 696 3.51 -24.67 0.66
CA HIS A 696 3.77 -23.38 0.03
C HIS A 696 3.38 -23.47 -1.45
N LEU A 697 2.61 -22.50 -1.96
CA LEU A 697 2.10 -22.49 -3.34
C LEU A 697 3.19 -22.68 -4.39
N LEU A 698 4.31 -21.94 -4.27
CA LEU A 698 5.48 -22.09 -5.16
C LEU A 698 6.03 -23.53 -5.21
N ALA A 699 5.97 -24.29 -4.10
CA ALA A 699 6.50 -25.65 -4.07
C ALA A 699 5.65 -26.61 -4.92
N SER A 700 4.33 -26.44 -4.90
CA SER A 700 3.40 -27.20 -5.76
C SER A 700 3.63 -26.89 -7.24
N GLU A 701 3.74 -25.61 -7.59
CA GLU A 701 3.99 -25.18 -8.98
C GLU A 701 5.34 -25.68 -9.52
N ILE A 702 6.40 -25.56 -8.71
CA ILE A 702 7.73 -26.09 -9.05
C ILE A 702 7.64 -27.60 -9.30
N TYR A 703 6.90 -28.32 -8.47
CA TYR A 703 6.71 -29.75 -8.60
C TYR A 703 5.97 -30.12 -9.89
N GLU A 704 4.82 -29.53 -10.15
CA GLU A 704 3.97 -29.84 -11.31
C GLU A 704 4.70 -29.53 -12.62
N GLY A 705 5.32 -28.34 -12.70
CA GLY A 705 6.10 -27.92 -13.87
C GLY A 705 7.27 -28.85 -14.17
N ASN A 706 8.05 -29.23 -13.15
CA ASN A 706 9.20 -30.11 -13.34
C ASN A 706 8.79 -31.56 -13.62
N SER A 707 7.68 -32.05 -13.07
CA SER A 707 7.22 -33.43 -13.29
C SER A 707 6.96 -33.71 -14.78
N LYS A 708 6.32 -32.76 -15.47
CA LYS A 708 6.08 -32.85 -16.92
C LYS A 708 7.38 -32.80 -17.74
N ALA A 709 8.34 -31.96 -17.33
CA ALA A 709 9.64 -31.85 -17.98
C ALA A 709 10.48 -33.13 -17.82
N ILE A 710 10.47 -33.72 -16.62
CA ILE A 710 11.16 -34.99 -16.31
C ILE A 710 10.58 -36.13 -17.14
N LEU A 711 9.25 -36.24 -17.23
CA LEU A 711 8.59 -37.25 -18.08
C LEU A 711 8.96 -37.08 -19.57
N THR A 712 9.01 -35.84 -20.04
CA THR A 712 9.43 -35.53 -21.41
C THR A 712 10.90 -35.92 -21.65
N LEU A 713 11.77 -35.67 -20.67
CA LEU A 713 13.17 -36.07 -20.74
C LEU A 713 13.32 -37.60 -20.72
N TRP A 714 12.55 -38.32 -19.89
CA TRP A 714 12.51 -39.78 -19.88
C TRP A 714 12.17 -40.36 -21.25
N ASN A 715 11.15 -39.81 -21.91
CA ASN A 715 10.78 -40.23 -23.26
C ASN A 715 11.91 -40.00 -24.28
N LYS A 716 12.66 -38.89 -24.15
CA LYS A 716 13.81 -38.59 -25.03
C LYS A 716 14.99 -39.52 -24.80
N VAL A 717 15.35 -39.82 -23.55
CA VAL A 717 16.53 -40.67 -23.25
C VAL A 717 16.33 -42.13 -23.68
N ASN A 718 15.07 -42.58 -23.78
CA ASN A 718 14.71 -43.91 -24.29
C ASN A 718 14.80 -44.03 -25.82
N LEU A 719 14.99 -42.92 -26.55
CA LEU A 719 15.17 -42.96 -28.00
C LEU A 719 16.64 -43.23 -28.38
N PRO A 720 16.90 -43.94 -29.50
CA PRO A 720 18.25 -44.10 -30.04
C PRO A 720 18.94 -42.76 -30.28
N VAL A 721 20.27 -42.68 -30.10
CA VAL A 721 21.07 -41.45 -30.22
C VAL A 721 20.85 -40.69 -31.53
N TRP A 722 20.62 -41.41 -32.64
CA TRP A 722 20.39 -40.84 -33.96
C TRP A 722 18.94 -40.36 -34.19
N ASN A 723 18.02 -40.61 -33.26
CA ASN A 723 16.62 -40.26 -33.42
C ASN A 723 16.39 -38.75 -33.24
N PRO A 724 15.78 -38.06 -34.21
CA PRO A 724 15.56 -36.61 -34.14
C PRO A 724 14.66 -36.18 -32.96
N GLY A 725 13.84 -37.09 -32.43
CA GLY A 725 13.02 -36.87 -31.23
C GLY A 725 13.83 -36.58 -29.96
N ARG A 726 15.13 -36.89 -29.94
CA ARG A 726 16.05 -36.48 -28.85
C ARG A 726 16.32 -34.98 -28.81
N GLY A 727 16.06 -34.25 -29.91
CA GLY A 727 16.35 -32.82 -30.00
C GLY A 727 17.82 -32.49 -29.78
N ARG A 728 18.11 -31.52 -28.91
CA ARG A 728 19.48 -31.08 -28.57
C ARG A 728 20.15 -31.88 -27.44
N LEU A 729 19.59 -33.02 -27.05
CA LEU A 729 20.10 -33.83 -25.95
C LEU A 729 21.43 -34.50 -26.35
N PRO A 730 22.53 -34.35 -25.58
CA PRO A 730 23.81 -34.96 -25.92
C PRO A 730 23.73 -36.49 -26.06
N PRO A 731 24.58 -37.12 -26.90
CA PRO A 731 24.63 -38.57 -27.03
C PRO A 731 24.83 -39.31 -25.71
N ARG A 732 25.63 -38.74 -24.80
CA ARG A 732 25.93 -39.29 -23.46
C ARG A 732 24.75 -39.28 -22.49
N CYS A 733 23.68 -38.55 -22.80
CA CYS A 733 22.51 -38.43 -21.94
C CYS A 733 21.48 -39.48 -22.34
N ASP A 734 21.74 -40.74 -22.01
CA ASP A 734 20.88 -41.90 -22.25
C ASP A 734 20.12 -42.33 -20.98
N LYS A 735 19.48 -43.50 -21.01
CA LYS A 735 18.69 -44.05 -19.89
C LYS A 735 19.55 -44.23 -18.64
N ASP A 736 20.78 -44.72 -18.79
CA ASP A 736 21.71 -44.93 -17.67
C ASP A 736 22.14 -43.60 -17.05
N TRP A 737 22.43 -42.60 -17.88
CA TRP A 737 22.69 -41.24 -17.42
C TRP A 737 21.49 -40.70 -16.64
N PHE A 738 20.26 -40.84 -17.15
CA PHE A 738 19.05 -40.35 -16.48
C PHE A 738 18.91 -40.96 -15.07
N CYS A 739 19.07 -42.28 -14.95
CA CYS A 739 18.94 -42.97 -13.67
C CYS A 739 20.03 -42.56 -12.68
N LYS A 740 21.26 -42.41 -13.14
CA LYS A 740 22.37 -41.89 -12.32
C LYS A 740 22.13 -40.44 -11.89
N PHE A 741 21.63 -39.61 -12.80
CA PHE A 741 21.36 -38.20 -12.58
C PHE A 741 20.26 -38.00 -11.54
N PHE A 742 19.13 -38.70 -11.70
CA PHE A 742 17.97 -38.60 -10.80
C PHE A 742 18.05 -39.49 -9.55
N ARG A 743 19.07 -40.36 -9.47
CA ARG A 743 19.26 -41.38 -8.43
C ARG A 743 18.04 -42.30 -8.25
N VAL A 744 17.55 -42.82 -9.38
CA VAL A 744 16.39 -43.71 -9.43
C VAL A 744 16.77 -45.07 -10.00
N THR A 745 16.17 -46.13 -9.46
CA THR A 745 16.29 -47.50 -9.96
C THR A 745 15.21 -47.80 -10.99
N ILE A 746 15.54 -48.56 -12.03
CA ILE A 746 14.62 -48.94 -13.11
C ILE A 746 13.90 -50.23 -12.74
N ASP A 747 12.56 -50.25 -12.86
CA ASP A 747 11.81 -51.45 -13.23
C ASP A 747 11.47 -51.33 -14.73
N ASP A 748 11.59 -52.43 -15.48
CA ASP A 748 11.95 -52.43 -16.91
C ASP A 748 11.05 -51.65 -17.90
N GLU A 749 9.86 -51.18 -17.52
CA GLU A 749 8.88 -50.60 -18.46
C GLU A 749 8.24 -49.26 -18.06
N GLU A 750 8.49 -48.73 -16.85
CA GLU A 750 7.83 -47.52 -16.37
C GLU A 750 8.81 -46.36 -16.12
N CYS A 751 8.37 -45.13 -16.38
CA CYS A 751 9.10 -43.94 -15.92
C CYS A 751 9.20 -44.04 -14.39
N PRO A 752 10.38 -43.85 -13.77
CA PRO A 752 10.49 -43.75 -12.32
C PRO A 752 9.50 -42.69 -11.83
N HIS A 753 8.43 -43.13 -11.16
CA HIS A 753 7.20 -42.36 -11.01
C HIS A 753 7.43 -41.00 -10.33
N ALA A 754 6.92 -39.94 -10.95
CA ALA A 754 6.48 -38.72 -10.27
C ALA A 754 4.94 -38.78 -10.23
N THR A 755 4.38 -39.70 -9.45
CA THR A 755 2.93 -39.79 -9.21
C THR A 755 2.65 -39.72 -7.72
N ASP A 756 1.45 -39.23 -7.37
CA ASP A 756 0.97 -38.85 -6.02
C ASP A 756 0.98 -39.97 -4.95
N SER A 757 1.66 -41.10 -5.16
CA SER A 757 1.66 -42.25 -4.24
C SER A 757 2.95 -42.41 -3.43
N TRP A 758 3.52 -41.31 -2.92
CA TRP A 758 4.57 -41.31 -1.89
C TRP A 758 4.42 -40.14 -0.92
#